data_AF-A0A7W7U1N7-F1
#
_entry.id   AF-A0A7W7U1N7-F1
#
_cell.length_a   1.000
_cell.length_b   1.000
_cell.length_c   1.000
_cell.angle_alpha   90.00
_cell.angle_beta   90.00
_cell.angle_gamma   90.00
#
_symmetry.space_group_name_H-M   'P 1'
#
loop_
_entity.id
_entity.type
_entity.pdbx_description
1 polymer ?
#
loop_
_entity_poly.entity_id
_entity_poly.type
_entity_poly.pdbx_seq_one_letter_code
_entity_poly.pdbx_strand_id
1 'polypeptide(L)'
;MLTGIEEVDWASLGHAYGPADDVPELLRGLASADPAERETALDGMYGAVHHQGDVYDSTLACIPFLLELVADPAVQDRGCIVELLTSIGGIELDDDDEELDELGADDEEFIPAANYAMAAAAIAAGADVFLGLVSDADPEVRLAAPCALASLHPEPARVLNLLRERLTVERDTEVRLALVAAVGRLALRHASLRTETVEWLGWLARAAQDPGLRLAALAQRARCAPGDIPDDVVPWVTGLLEEIRTSANRAAAPGTERAATPTLIGQVRELLEEHAAGRPAPWTEELLRTLHAALDDRVDDRIALIVAQLRSPDWGQRSDAIWMCGGLIRVWRGRYEEVVRLVGAQLQDPEPRLREAATSFLERLFELGAPAADALAARLAAGPGAAGTSAAGPVRSGRDGALLALARAGDTRAVPLLARALEEPEVRRELLYAMDGLGPSAAMLAPLLTRRLAEVELDERLYDRAAPLLYALAAVRGAQAVPEVLRVLRGAPANRRDWVREAALRTLAAFGPAAAEAVPDVRRLLAADSAAVATTAARALWAAEGDRGDVLPALEGWLQPGASGAEWCAAAQALGEIGPAAAAAAPALRPGLASRDLWVRVRSAAALWRVSGDASVALPVLLAAWEENRHARVDIAECLAEMGPAASAAQLVVLTELTRRRRHNAREDGSGSHDIHVDEKLLTLCRAALARMERGTF
;
A
#
# COMPACT_ATOMS: atom_id res chain seq x y z
N MET A 1 20.96 1.29 -40.31
CA MET A 1 20.77 1.25 -38.86
C MET A 1 21.05 2.63 -38.31
N LEU A 2 20.01 3.30 -37.81
CA LEU A 2 19.99 4.66 -37.26
C LEU A 2 20.22 5.76 -38.31
N THR A 3 19.56 5.65 -39.46
CA THR A 3 19.74 6.62 -40.56
C THR A 3 19.13 7.96 -40.19
N GLY A 4 19.89 9.05 -40.31
CA GLY A 4 19.42 10.40 -39.98
C GLY A 4 19.52 10.77 -38.50
N ILE A 5 20.15 9.95 -37.66
CA ILE A 5 20.31 10.24 -36.22
C ILE A 5 21.05 11.57 -35.96
N GLU A 6 21.99 11.95 -36.83
CA GLU A 6 22.74 13.22 -36.75
C GLU A 6 21.96 14.43 -37.29
N GLU A 7 20.81 14.19 -37.94
CA GLU A 7 19.97 15.27 -38.52
C GLU A 7 19.00 15.86 -37.48
N VAL A 8 18.81 15.16 -36.35
CA VAL A 8 18.01 15.63 -35.22
C VAL A 8 18.89 16.52 -34.33
N ASP A 9 18.41 17.73 -34.03
CA ASP A 9 19.09 18.66 -33.11
C ASP A 9 18.82 18.28 -31.64
N TRP A 10 19.45 17.19 -31.19
CA TRP A 10 19.25 16.62 -29.85
C TRP A 10 19.52 17.60 -28.71
N ALA A 11 20.45 18.54 -28.90
CA ALA A 11 20.78 19.60 -27.94
C ALA A 11 19.59 20.53 -27.65
N SER A 12 18.68 20.66 -28.62
CA SER A 12 17.49 21.50 -28.50
C SER A 12 16.31 20.78 -27.83
N LEU A 13 16.36 19.45 -27.73
CA LEU A 13 15.34 18.61 -27.12
C LEU A 13 15.65 18.37 -25.63
N GLY A 14 14.64 18.07 -24.84
CA GLY A 14 14.76 17.80 -23.41
C GLY A 14 14.42 16.37 -23.03
N HIS A 15 14.99 15.91 -21.93
CA HIS A 15 14.52 14.73 -21.19
C HIS A 15 14.51 15.05 -19.68
N ALA A 16 14.31 14.06 -18.81
CA ALA A 16 14.12 14.25 -17.36
C ALA A 16 15.21 15.05 -16.61
N TYR A 17 16.42 15.18 -17.16
CA TYR A 17 17.57 15.79 -16.49
C TYR A 17 18.22 16.93 -17.28
N GLY A 18 17.60 17.40 -18.37
CA GLY A 18 18.09 18.51 -19.18
C GLY A 18 18.14 18.22 -20.68
N PRO A 19 19.06 18.86 -21.42
CA PRO A 19 19.23 18.67 -22.86
C PRO A 19 19.57 17.22 -23.22
N ALA A 20 19.05 16.74 -24.36
CA ALA A 20 19.12 15.35 -24.80
C ALA A 20 20.36 14.99 -25.65
N ASP A 21 21.48 15.69 -25.46
CA ASP A 21 22.73 15.51 -26.22
C ASP A 21 23.32 14.08 -26.14
N ASP A 22 22.97 13.33 -25.10
CA ASP A 22 23.43 11.96 -24.81
C ASP A 22 22.59 10.87 -25.49
N VAL A 23 21.37 11.19 -25.92
CA VAL A 23 20.42 10.24 -26.53
C VAL A 23 20.98 9.49 -27.76
N PRO A 24 21.76 10.12 -28.66
CA PRO A 24 22.38 9.40 -29.76
C PRO A 24 23.32 8.27 -29.30
N GLU A 25 24.02 8.45 -28.19
CA GLU A 25 24.88 7.41 -27.62
C GLU A 25 24.05 6.26 -27.04
N LEU A 26 22.94 6.57 -26.38
CA LEU A 26 21.99 5.56 -25.88
C LEU A 26 21.42 4.72 -27.04
N LEU A 27 20.93 5.35 -28.12
CA LEU A 27 20.38 4.64 -29.29
C LEU A 27 21.41 3.75 -29.98
N ARG A 28 22.67 4.20 -30.10
CA ARG A 28 23.76 3.36 -30.63
C ARG A 28 24.12 2.23 -29.66
N GLY A 29 24.09 2.49 -28.35
CA GLY A 29 24.35 1.52 -27.30
C GLY A 29 23.35 0.35 -27.31
N LEU A 30 22.06 0.61 -27.58
CA LEU A 30 21.05 -0.44 -27.75
C LEU A 30 21.39 -1.42 -28.88
N ALA A 31 22.13 -0.99 -29.90
CA ALA A 31 22.56 -1.82 -31.02
C ALA A 31 23.95 -2.45 -30.83
N SER A 32 24.58 -2.25 -29.66
CA SER A 32 25.93 -2.73 -29.39
C SER A 32 26.02 -4.26 -29.40
N ALA A 33 27.16 -4.78 -29.81
CA ALA A 33 27.49 -6.20 -29.66
C ALA A 33 27.73 -6.58 -28.19
N ASP A 34 28.11 -5.62 -27.33
CA ASP A 34 28.33 -5.83 -25.90
C ASP A 34 27.00 -5.81 -25.12
N PRO A 35 26.61 -6.91 -24.45
CA PRO A 35 25.41 -6.95 -23.61
C PRO A 35 25.39 -5.89 -22.50
N ALA A 36 26.53 -5.54 -21.91
CA ALA A 36 26.60 -4.55 -20.84
C ALA A 36 26.32 -3.12 -21.35
N GLU A 37 26.79 -2.80 -22.56
CA GLU A 37 26.47 -1.52 -23.22
C GLU A 37 24.99 -1.44 -23.59
N ARG A 38 24.40 -2.53 -24.11
CA ARG A 38 22.96 -2.58 -24.42
C ARG A 38 22.11 -2.35 -23.17
N GLU A 39 22.45 -3.02 -22.07
CA GLU A 39 21.70 -2.90 -20.82
C GLU A 39 21.85 -1.49 -20.20
N THR A 40 23.07 -0.93 -20.21
CA THR A 40 23.31 0.44 -19.75
C THR A 40 22.54 1.45 -20.60
N ALA A 41 22.50 1.26 -21.91
CA ALA A 41 21.73 2.11 -22.81
C ALA A 41 20.24 2.02 -22.53
N LEU A 42 19.69 0.81 -22.33
CA LEU A 42 18.29 0.61 -22.00
C LEU A 42 17.92 1.23 -20.64
N ASP A 43 18.82 1.12 -19.64
CA ASP A 43 18.68 1.76 -18.34
C ASP A 43 18.66 3.29 -18.48
N GLY A 44 19.53 3.85 -19.33
CA GLY A 44 19.51 5.27 -19.70
C GLY A 44 18.22 5.69 -20.39
N MET A 45 17.65 4.85 -21.27
CA MET A 45 16.38 5.14 -21.92
C MET A 45 15.23 5.24 -20.89
N TYR A 46 15.11 4.29 -19.96
CA TYR A 46 14.09 4.36 -18.90
C TYR A 46 14.41 5.42 -17.83
N GLY A 47 15.69 5.69 -17.58
CA GLY A 47 16.13 6.63 -16.54
C GLY A 47 16.04 8.10 -16.96
N ALA A 48 16.25 8.40 -18.25
CA ALA A 48 16.28 9.77 -18.75
C ALA A 48 15.17 10.04 -19.77
N VAL A 49 15.10 9.21 -20.82
CA VAL A 49 14.26 9.45 -22.01
C VAL A 49 12.79 9.05 -21.79
N HIS A 50 12.49 8.14 -20.87
CA HIS A 50 11.13 7.72 -20.52
C HIS A 50 10.99 7.58 -18.99
N HIS A 51 11.52 8.57 -18.28
CA HIS A 51 11.59 8.58 -16.82
C HIS A 51 10.19 8.56 -16.20
N GLN A 52 9.92 7.56 -15.35
CA GLN A 52 8.64 7.36 -14.66
C GLN A 52 7.41 7.28 -15.58
N GLY A 53 7.62 6.92 -16.85
CA GLY A 53 6.56 6.86 -17.84
C GLY A 53 6.35 8.15 -18.62
N ASP A 54 7.06 9.24 -18.32
CA ASP A 54 6.89 10.51 -19.03
C ASP A 54 7.33 10.42 -20.50
N VAL A 55 6.64 11.18 -21.36
CA VAL A 55 7.00 11.35 -22.78
C VAL A 55 7.46 12.79 -23.03
N TYR A 56 8.73 12.92 -23.38
CA TYR A 56 9.40 14.15 -23.74
C TYR A 56 9.49 14.30 -25.27
N ASP A 57 9.88 15.48 -25.74
CA ASP A 57 10.17 15.71 -27.17
C ASP A 57 11.33 14.84 -27.67
N SER A 58 12.34 14.57 -26.84
CA SER A 58 13.39 13.59 -27.12
C SER A 58 12.85 12.14 -27.19
N THR A 59 11.85 11.78 -26.38
CA THR A 59 11.19 10.47 -26.45
C THR A 59 10.50 10.28 -27.79
N LEU A 60 9.77 11.30 -28.23
CA LEU A 60 9.11 11.31 -29.55
C LEU A 60 10.13 11.17 -30.68
N ALA A 61 11.25 11.90 -30.60
CA ALA A 61 12.32 11.82 -31.58
C ALA A 61 13.00 10.44 -31.64
N CYS A 62 13.00 9.67 -30.54
CA CYS A 62 13.56 8.31 -30.50
C CYS A 62 12.72 7.27 -31.26
N ILE A 63 11.40 7.46 -31.37
CA ILE A 63 10.47 6.43 -31.85
C ILE A 63 10.86 5.83 -33.22
N PRO A 64 11.17 6.62 -34.26
CA PRO A 64 11.55 6.07 -35.56
C PRO A 64 12.82 5.20 -35.50
N PHE A 65 13.78 5.59 -34.67
CA PHE A 65 15.04 4.85 -34.49
C PHE A 65 14.83 3.55 -33.73
N LEU A 66 14.01 3.56 -32.68
CA LEU A 66 13.64 2.36 -31.93
C LEU A 66 12.90 1.35 -32.82
N LEU A 67 12.00 1.82 -33.70
CA LEU A 67 11.33 0.98 -34.69
C LEU A 67 12.32 0.39 -35.72
N GLU A 68 13.32 1.17 -36.17
CA GLU A 68 14.39 0.67 -37.05
C GLU A 68 15.21 -0.45 -36.37
N LEU A 69 15.57 -0.27 -35.10
CA LEU A 69 16.31 -1.26 -34.31
C LEU A 69 15.54 -2.58 -34.14
N VAL A 70 14.23 -2.48 -33.87
CA VAL A 70 13.38 -3.68 -33.72
C VAL A 70 13.20 -4.43 -35.04
N ALA A 71 13.18 -3.71 -36.17
CA ALA A 71 13.04 -4.30 -37.50
C ALA A 71 14.28 -5.08 -37.96
N ASP A 72 15.48 -4.75 -37.45
CA ASP A 72 16.74 -5.35 -37.88
C ASP A 72 17.02 -6.68 -37.12
N PRO A 73 17.01 -7.84 -37.79
CA PRO A 73 17.26 -9.13 -37.13
C PRO A 73 18.70 -9.30 -36.60
N ALA A 74 19.63 -8.41 -36.96
CA ALA A 74 20.99 -8.41 -36.41
C ALA A 74 21.07 -7.80 -35.00
N VAL A 75 20.07 -7.03 -34.58
CA VAL A 75 20.00 -6.44 -33.24
C VAL A 75 19.64 -7.51 -32.21
N GLN A 76 20.41 -7.57 -31.12
CA GLN A 76 20.18 -8.46 -29.98
C GLN A 76 19.26 -7.79 -28.95
N ASP A 77 18.63 -8.59 -28.08
CA ASP A 77 17.73 -8.11 -27.01
C ASP A 77 16.58 -7.21 -27.51
N ARG A 78 16.13 -7.44 -28.76
CA ARG A 78 15.01 -6.70 -29.37
C ARG A 78 13.72 -6.76 -28.55
N GLY A 79 13.52 -7.83 -27.77
CA GLY A 79 12.37 -7.95 -26.86
C GLY A 79 12.28 -6.77 -25.89
N CYS A 80 13.40 -6.35 -25.30
CA CYS A 80 13.43 -5.22 -24.38
C CYS A 80 13.13 -3.87 -25.05
N ILE A 81 13.51 -3.71 -26.32
CA ILE A 81 13.19 -2.52 -27.11
C ILE A 81 11.68 -2.50 -27.47
N VAL A 82 11.09 -3.66 -27.77
CA VAL A 82 9.65 -3.80 -27.96
C VAL A 82 8.88 -3.44 -26.68
N GLU A 83 9.36 -3.86 -25.50
CA GLU A 83 8.78 -3.47 -24.21
C GLU A 83 8.86 -1.96 -23.98
N LEU A 84 10.01 -1.32 -24.26
CA LEU A 84 10.16 0.13 -24.17
C LEU A 84 9.18 0.86 -25.09
N LEU A 85 9.05 0.45 -26.36
CA LEU A 85 8.07 1.00 -27.28
C LEU A 85 6.62 0.77 -26.79
N THR A 86 6.34 -0.38 -26.19
CA THR A 86 5.04 -0.67 -25.60
C THR A 86 4.75 0.23 -24.41
N SER A 87 5.74 0.54 -23.57
CA SER A 87 5.62 1.49 -22.46
C SER A 87 5.37 2.91 -22.97
N ILE A 88 6.14 3.37 -23.97
CA ILE A 88 6.01 4.72 -24.55
C ILE A 88 4.64 4.93 -25.20
N GLY A 89 4.16 3.96 -25.99
CA GLY A 89 2.91 4.11 -26.75
C GLY A 89 1.66 3.55 -26.07
N GLY A 90 1.83 2.82 -24.96
CA GLY A 90 0.77 2.06 -24.29
C GLY A 90 0.09 2.78 -23.14
N ILE A 91 0.44 4.06 -22.91
CA ILE A 91 -0.18 4.91 -21.90
C ILE A 91 -1.62 5.19 -22.36
N GLU A 92 -2.57 4.52 -21.70
CA GLU A 92 -3.99 4.85 -21.81
C GLU A 92 -4.18 6.16 -21.03
N LEU A 93 -4.53 7.24 -21.75
CA LEU A 93 -5.20 8.38 -21.13
C LEU A 93 -6.54 7.83 -20.63
N ASP A 94 -6.88 8.05 -19.36
CA ASP A 94 -8.11 7.49 -18.79
C ASP A 94 -9.31 8.02 -19.59
N ASP A 95 -10.43 7.29 -19.66
CA ASP A 95 -11.65 7.78 -20.34
C ASP A 95 -12.22 9.08 -19.70
N ASP A 96 -11.69 9.51 -18.55
CA ASP A 96 -11.94 10.83 -17.94
C ASP A 96 -11.07 11.95 -18.57
N ASP A 97 -10.05 11.62 -19.37
CA ASP A 97 -9.20 12.53 -20.16
C ASP A 97 -9.79 12.82 -21.56
N GLU A 98 -11.13 12.80 -21.70
CA GLU A 98 -11.83 13.52 -22.80
C GLU A 98 -11.60 15.06 -22.72
N GLU A 99 -10.75 15.54 -21.80
CA GLU A 99 -10.38 16.94 -21.59
C GLU A 99 -9.27 17.46 -22.51
N LEU A 100 -8.66 16.68 -23.42
CA LEU A 100 -7.66 17.24 -24.36
C LEU A 100 -8.23 18.35 -25.27
N ASP A 101 -9.51 18.28 -25.63
CA ASP A 101 -10.22 19.32 -26.39
C ASP A 101 -10.73 20.47 -25.49
N GLU A 102 -10.78 20.26 -24.16
CA GLU A 102 -11.23 21.25 -23.16
C GLU A 102 -10.07 22.00 -22.47
N LEU A 103 -8.87 21.42 -22.45
CA LEU A 103 -7.62 22.01 -21.97
C LEU A 103 -7.14 23.09 -22.96
N GLY A 104 -6.89 24.29 -22.45
CA GLY A 104 -6.28 25.35 -23.24
C GLY A 104 -4.81 25.03 -23.53
N ALA A 105 -4.28 25.52 -24.65
CA ALA A 105 -2.85 25.40 -24.96
C ALA A 105 -1.91 26.04 -23.90
N ASP A 106 -2.48 26.81 -22.97
CA ASP A 106 -1.78 27.46 -21.86
C ASP A 106 -1.86 26.64 -20.54
N ASP A 107 -2.60 25.51 -20.50
CA ASP A 107 -2.69 24.65 -19.32
C ASP A 107 -1.42 23.80 -19.14
N GLU A 108 -0.91 23.74 -17.89
CA GLU A 108 0.32 23.02 -17.55
C GLU A 108 0.23 21.51 -17.82
N GLU A 109 -0.98 20.95 -17.88
CA GLU A 109 -1.27 19.53 -18.14
C GLU A 109 -1.44 19.20 -19.64
N PHE A 110 -1.57 20.21 -20.51
CA PHE A 110 -1.79 20.02 -21.94
C PHE A 110 -0.60 19.37 -22.67
N ILE A 111 0.62 19.84 -22.37
CA ILE A 111 1.84 19.40 -23.06
C ILE A 111 2.14 17.90 -22.83
N PRO A 112 2.08 17.36 -21.58
CA PRO A 112 2.21 15.93 -21.34
C PRO A 112 1.18 15.09 -22.10
N ALA A 113 -0.11 15.44 -22.03
CA ALA A 113 -1.18 14.70 -22.70
C ALA A 113 -1.03 14.67 -24.22
N ALA A 114 -0.64 15.81 -24.84
CA ALA A 114 -0.35 15.88 -26.26
C ALA A 114 0.86 15.01 -26.66
N ASN A 115 1.92 15.00 -25.86
CA ASN A 115 3.09 14.16 -26.10
C ASN A 115 2.74 12.66 -26.05
N TYR A 116 1.94 12.22 -25.08
CA TYR A 116 1.45 10.84 -25.02
C TYR A 116 0.66 10.44 -26.27
N ALA A 117 -0.29 11.29 -26.68
CA ALA A 117 -1.08 11.05 -27.89
C ALA A 117 -0.21 11.00 -29.16
N MET A 118 0.78 11.89 -29.29
CA MET A 118 1.74 11.90 -30.39
C MET A 118 2.61 10.64 -30.41
N ALA A 119 3.07 10.17 -29.24
CA ALA A 119 3.86 8.95 -29.12
C ALA A 119 3.05 7.72 -29.54
N ALA A 120 1.82 7.59 -29.01
CA ALA A 120 0.90 6.53 -29.39
C ALA A 120 0.62 6.53 -30.90
N ALA A 121 0.36 7.70 -31.50
CA ALA A 121 0.11 7.83 -32.93
C ALA A 121 1.35 7.48 -33.79
N ALA A 122 2.54 7.94 -33.39
CA ALA A 122 3.79 7.67 -34.10
C ALA A 122 4.14 6.18 -34.07
N ILE A 123 3.96 5.52 -32.93
CA ILE A 123 4.20 4.08 -32.79
C ILE A 123 3.13 3.28 -33.54
N ALA A 124 1.86 3.67 -33.47
CA ALA A 124 0.78 3.04 -34.22
C ALA A 124 1.01 3.09 -35.74
N ALA A 125 1.57 4.19 -36.26
CA ALA A 125 1.94 4.33 -37.67
C ALA A 125 3.06 3.37 -38.10
N GLY A 126 3.94 2.98 -37.17
CA GLY A 126 5.02 2.01 -37.39
C GLY A 126 4.73 0.59 -36.91
N ALA A 127 3.54 0.32 -36.37
CA ALA A 127 3.24 -0.91 -35.62
C ALA A 127 3.25 -2.20 -36.46
N ASP A 128 3.20 -2.10 -37.80
CA ASP A 128 3.32 -3.23 -38.71
C ASP A 128 4.62 -4.02 -38.49
N VAL A 129 5.69 -3.37 -37.98
CA VAL A 129 6.95 -4.05 -37.63
C VAL A 129 6.73 -5.20 -36.64
N PHE A 130 5.81 -5.05 -35.70
CA PHE A 130 5.56 -6.04 -34.66
C PHE A 130 4.85 -7.30 -35.19
N LEU A 131 4.16 -7.22 -36.34
CA LEU A 131 3.45 -8.37 -36.92
C LEU A 131 4.40 -9.53 -37.26
N GLY A 132 5.59 -9.21 -37.75
CA GLY A 132 6.62 -10.22 -38.06
C GLY A 132 7.25 -10.83 -36.81
N LEU A 133 7.36 -10.06 -35.74
CA LEU A 133 8.06 -10.45 -34.51
C LEU A 133 7.35 -11.56 -33.74
N VAL A 134 6.04 -11.72 -33.92
CA VAL A 134 5.26 -12.82 -33.32
C VAL A 134 5.77 -14.21 -33.74
N SER A 135 6.49 -14.29 -34.86
CA SER A 135 7.13 -15.53 -35.35
C SER A 135 8.66 -15.45 -35.37
N ASP A 136 9.26 -14.53 -34.63
CA ASP A 136 10.72 -14.38 -34.55
C ASP A 136 11.40 -15.66 -34.05
N ALA A 137 12.66 -15.87 -34.42
CA ALA A 137 13.43 -17.02 -33.94
C ALA A 137 13.74 -16.90 -32.43
N ASP A 138 13.91 -15.68 -31.93
CA ASP A 138 14.19 -15.39 -30.53
C ASP A 138 12.91 -15.48 -29.68
N PRO A 139 12.84 -16.37 -28.68
CA PRO A 139 11.68 -16.47 -27.77
C PRO A 139 11.40 -15.18 -27.00
N GLU A 140 12.40 -14.39 -26.61
CA GLU A 140 12.20 -13.13 -25.87
C GLU A 140 11.48 -12.09 -26.74
N VAL A 141 11.80 -12.04 -28.03
CA VAL A 141 11.10 -11.19 -29.00
C VAL A 141 9.65 -11.66 -29.19
N ARG A 142 9.45 -12.99 -29.30
CA ARG A 142 8.09 -13.56 -29.38
C ARG A 142 7.28 -13.35 -28.12
N LEU A 143 7.91 -13.23 -26.95
CA LEU A 143 7.27 -12.97 -25.66
C LEU A 143 6.75 -11.53 -25.57
N ALA A 144 7.54 -10.54 -26.02
CA ALA A 144 7.19 -9.13 -25.96
C ALA A 144 6.18 -8.69 -27.05
N ALA A 145 6.29 -9.23 -28.27
CA ALA A 145 5.51 -8.79 -29.43
C ALA A 145 3.96 -8.84 -29.27
N PRO A 146 3.35 -9.86 -28.62
CA PRO A 146 1.91 -9.93 -28.43
C PRO A 146 1.34 -8.73 -27.68
N CYS A 147 2.01 -8.26 -26.63
CA CYS A 147 1.54 -7.13 -25.84
C CYS A 147 1.60 -5.82 -26.65
N ALA A 148 2.70 -5.61 -27.38
CA ALA A 148 2.87 -4.48 -28.29
C ALA A 148 1.75 -4.44 -29.33
N LEU A 149 1.49 -5.54 -30.03
CA LEU A 149 0.43 -5.61 -31.03
C LEU A 149 -0.97 -5.37 -30.45
N ALA A 150 -1.28 -5.95 -29.30
CA ALA A 150 -2.59 -5.77 -28.66
C ALA A 150 -2.83 -4.36 -28.13
N SER A 151 -1.76 -3.59 -27.88
CA SER A 151 -1.86 -2.25 -27.31
C SER A 151 -1.74 -1.15 -28.37
N LEU A 152 -0.93 -1.37 -29.41
CA LEU A 152 -0.45 -0.31 -30.30
C LEU A 152 -0.92 -0.43 -31.75
N HIS A 153 -1.33 -1.61 -32.21
CA HIS A 153 -1.64 -1.82 -33.62
C HIS A 153 -3.07 -1.34 -33.97
N PRO A 154 -3.27 -0.56 -35.05
CA PRO A 154 -4.57 0.06 -35.36
C PRO A 154 -5.65 -0.91 -35.88
N GLU A 155 -5.27 -2.13 -36.29
CA GLU A 155 -6.20 -3.14 -36.82
C GLU A 155 -6.41 -4.31 -35.83
N PRO A 156 -7.25 -4.16 -34.78
CA PRO A 156 -7.34 -5.14 -33.69
C PRO A 156 -7.92 -6.50 -34.12
N ALA A 157 -8.79 -6.54 -35.13
CA ALA A 157 -9.32 -7.81 -35.67
C ALA A 157 -8.24 -8.64 -36.40
N ARG A 158 -7.33 -7.96 -37.12
CA ARG A 158 -6.19 -8.61 -37.78
C ARG A 158 -5.22 -9.18 -36.74
N VAL A 159 -4.92 -8.39 -35.71
CA VAL A 159 -4.08 -8.84 -34.59
C VAL A 159 -4.71 -10.04 -33.88
N LEU A 160 -6.01 -9.99 -33.55
CA LEU A 160 -6.70 -11.10 -32.89
C LEU A 160 -6.54 -12.42 -33.66
N ASN A 161 -6.72 -12.39 -34.98
CA ASN A 161 -6.52 -13.57 -35.83
C ASN A 161 -5.07 -14.05 -35.83
N LEU A 162 -4.10 -13.13 -35.98
CA LEU A 162 -2.68 -13.46 -35.95
C LEU A 162 -2.25 -14.13 -34.64
N LEU A 163 -2.68 -13.59 -33.50
CA LEU A 163 -2.34 -14.14 -32.17
C LEU A 163 -2.94 -15.54 -31.98
N ARG A 164 -4.18 -15.76 -32.43
CA ARG A 164 -4.85 -17.07 -32.39
C ARG A 164 -4.16 -18.09 -33.28
N GLU A 165 -3.76 -17.70 -34.50
CA GLU A 165 -3.01 -18.55 -35.42
C GLU A 165 -1.65 -18.93 -34.81
N ARG A 166 -0.90 -17.96 -34.27
CA ARG A 166 0.38 -18.22 -33.63
C ARG A 166 0.27 -19.20 -32.47
N LEU A 167 -0.77 -19.08 -31.64
CA LEU A 167 -0.97 -19.94 -30.48
C LEU A 167 -1.07 -21.43 -30.85
N THR A 168 -1.51 -21.76 -32.08
CA THR A 168 -1.65 -23.16 -32.53
C THR A 168 -0.31 -23.85 -32.80
N VAL A 169 0.75 -23.09 -33.06
CA VAL A 169 2.08 -23.60 -33.45
C VAL A 169 3.18 -23.28 -32.42
N GLU A 170 2.94 -22.32 -31.52
CA GLU A 170 3.88 -21.96 -30.46
C GLU A 170 4.06 -23.10 -29.45
N ARG A 171 5.31 -23.34 -29.05
CA ARG A 171 5.70 -24.39 -28.10
C ARG A 171 6.21 -23.83 -26.79
N ASP A 172 6.71 -22.60 -26.79
CA ASP A 172 7.17 -21.94 -25.59
C ASP A 172 5.99 -21.60 -24.67
N THR A 173 6.03 -22.04 -23.42
CA THR A 173 4.93 -21.86 -22.48
C THR A 173 4.65 -20.39 -22.22
N GLU A 174 5.66 -19.59 -21.92
CA GLU A 174 5.47 -18.18 -21.53
C GLU A 174 4.95 -17.36 -22.70
N VAL A 175 5.47 -17.60 -23.91
CA VAL A 175 4.93 -16.98 -25.13
C VAL A 175 3.45 -17.34 -25.34
N ARG A 176 3.04 -18.59 -25.10
CA ARG A 176 1.63 -18.99 -25.19
C ARG A 176 0.75 -18.25 -24.18
N LEU A 177 1.25 -18.01 -22.96
CA LEU A 177 0.53 -17.23 -21.95
C LEU A 177 0.43 -15.76 -22.35
N ALA A 178 1.51 -15.18 -22.89
CA ALA A 178 1.53 -13.80 -23.39
C ALA A 178 0.55 -13.60 -24.56
N LEU A 179 0.45 -14.57 -25.49
CA LEU A 179 -0.55 -14.56 -26.57
C LEU A 179 -1.98 -14.50 -26.01
N VAL A 180 -2.29 -15.32 -24.99
CA VAL A 180 -3.62 -15.31 -24.35
C VAL A 180 -3.88 -14.01 -23.59
N ALA A 181 -2.89 -13.47 -22.89
CA ALA A 181 -2.99 -12.18 -22.21
C ALA A 181 -3.24 -11.02 -23.19
N ALA A 182 -2.54 -11.02 -24.33
CA ALA A 182 -2.74 -10.05 -25.41
C ALA A 182 -4.15 -10.13 -26.02
N VAL A 183 -4.67 -11.34 -26.23
CA VAL A 183 -6.07 -11.53 -26.67
C VAL A 183 -7.07 -10.98 -25.64
N GLY A 184 -6.84 -11.20 -24.33
CA GLY A 184 -7.65 -10.60 -23.27
C GLY A 184 -7.60 -9.06 -23.28
N ARG A 185 -6.42 -8.48 -23.50
CA ARG A 185 -6.24 -7.02 -23.63
C ARG A 185 -7.04 -6.44 -24.80
N LEU A 186 -7.02 -7.10 -25.97
CA LEU A 186 -7.84 -6.68 -27.12
C LEU A 186 -9.34 -6.64 -26.80
N ALA A 187 -9.85 -7.62 -26.05
CA ALA A 187 -11.26 -7.66 -25.66
C ALA A 187 -11.68 -6.56 -24.67
N LEU A 188 -10.74 -6.11 -23.83
CA LEU A 188 -10.96 -4.98 -22.92
C LEU A 188 -11.00 -3.66 -23.69
N ARG A 189 -9.99 -3.41 -24.54
CA ARG A 189 -9.84 -2.18 -25.32
C ARG A 189 -10.87 -2.04 -26.45
N HIS A 190 -11.32 -3.16 -27.03
CA HIS A 190 -12.21 -3.13 -28.18
C HIS A 190 -13.50 -3.90 -27.91
N ALA A 191 -14.55 -3.16 -27.53
CA ALA A 191 -15.87 -3.72 -27.21
C ALA A 191 -16.45 -4.61 -28.33
N SER A 192 -16.17 -4.30 -29.59
CA SER A 192 -16.62 -5.07 -30.76
C SER A 192 -16.06 -6.50 -30.82
N LEU A 193 -14.88 -6.74 -30.23
CA LEU A 193 -14.22 -8.06 -30.21
C LEU A 193 -14.50 -8.83 -28.91
N ARG A 194 -15.15 -8.21 -27.92
CA ARG A 194 -15.27 -8.75 -26.56
C ARG A 194 -16.04 -10.06 -26.52
N THR A 195 -17.23 -10.11 -27.11
CA THR A 195 -18.09 -11.31 -27.07
C THR A 195 -17.41 -12.52 -27.69
N GLU A 196 -16.92 -12.39 -28.94
CA GLU A 196 -16.22 -13.46 -29.65
C GLU A 196 -14.98 -13.93 -28.89
N THR A 197 -14.24 -12.99 -28.29
CA THR A 197 -13.03 -13.31 -27.53
C THR A 197 -13.34 -14.04 -26.22
N VAL A 198 -14.37 -13.62 -25.49
CA VAL A 198 -14.82 -14.28 -24.25
C VAL A 198 -15.29 -15.71 -24.53
N GLU A 199 -16.01 -15.94 -25.62
CA GLU A 199 -16.41 -17.28 -26.05
C GLU A 199 -15.19 -18.16 -26.39
N TRP A 200 -14.24 -17.62 -27.16
CA TRP A 200 -13.01 -18.31 -27.51
C TRP A 200 -12.14 -18.67 -26.28
N LEU A 201 -11.97 -17.73 -25.34
CA LEU A 201 -11.29 -17.99 -24.07
C LEU A 201 -12.02 -19.05 -23.23
N GLY A 202 -13.36 -19.05 -23.25
CA GLY A 202 -14.18 -20.04 -22.57
C GLY A 202 -14.05 -21.46 -23.14
N TRP A 203 -13.91 -21.58 -24.47
CA TRP A 203 -13.55 -22.82 -25.13
C TRP A 203 -12.12 -23.25 -24.78
N LEU A 204 -11.15 -22.33 -24.87
CA LEU A 204 -9.73 -22.62 -24.62
C LEU A 204 -9.49 -23.11 -23.19
N ALA A 205 -10.17 -22.54 -22.19
CA ALA A 205 -10.11 -22.98 -20.80
C ALA A 205 -10.57 -24.44 -20.58
N ARG A 206 -11.46 -24.94 -21.45
CA ARG A 206 -12.05 -26.29 -21.37
C ARG A 206 -11.46 -27.29 -22.37
N ALA A 207 -10.70 -26.82 -23.35
CA ALA A 207 -10.07 -27.67 -24.35
C ALA A 207 -9.02 -28.60 -23.72
N ALA A 208 -8.71 -29.72 -24.40
CA ALA A 208 -7.63 -30.63 -24.03
C ALA A 208 -6.27 -29.99 -24.33
N GLN A 209 -5.89 -29.03 -23.49
CA GLN A 209 -4.69 -28.21 -23.60
C GLN A 209 -3.86 -28.31 -22.32
N ASP A 210 -2.64 -27.78 -22.37
CA ASP A 210 -1.79 -27.61 -21.20
C ASP A 210 -2.54 -26.86 -20.07
N PRO A 211 -2.45 -27.32 -18.80
CA PRO A 211 -3.21 -26.72 -17.71
C PRO A 211 -2.83 -25.27 -17.42
N GLY A 212 -1.60 -24.83 -17.71
CA GLY A 212 -1.19 -23.43 -17.63
C GLY A 212 -1.95 -22.56 -18.61
N LEU A 213 -2.07 -23.01 -19.86
CA LEU A 213 -2.84 -22.30 -20.88
C LEU A 213 -4.34 -22.24 -20.55
N ARG A 214 -4.89 -23.33 -19.98
CA ARG A 214 -6.29 -23.36 -19.52
C ARG A 214 -6.52 -22.37 -18.37
N LEU A 215 -5.57 -22.26 -17.44
CA LEU A 215 -5.62 -21.27 -16.35
C LEU A 215 -5.54 -19.83 -16.88
N ALA A 216 -4.64 -19.56 -17.83
CA ALA A 216 -4.53 -18.24 -18.45
C ALA A 216 -5.80 -17.84 -19.20
N ALA A 217 -6.39 -18.77 -19.95
CA ALA A 217 -7.65 -18.53 -20.65
C ALA A 217 -8.80 -18.24 -19.67
N LEU A 218 -8.86 -18.97 -18.55
CA LEU A 218 -9.83 -18.74 -17.49
C LEU A 218 -9.64 -17.36 -16.83
N ALA A 219 -8.40 -16.99 -16.50
CA ALA A 219 -8.08 -15.71 -15.88
C ALA A 219 -8.43 -14.53 -16.81
N GLN A 220 -8.06 -14.60 -18.09
CA GLN A 220 -8.41 -13.55 -19.06
C GLN A 220 -9.91 -13.51 -19.36
N ARG A 221 -10.60 -14.67 -19.40
CA ARG A 221 -12.07 -14.70 -19.52
C ARG A 221 -12.72 -14.01 -18.34
N ALA A 222 -12.30 -14.31 -17.12
CA ALA A 222 -12.81 -13.69 -15.90
C ALA A 222 -12.59 -12.17 -15.95
N ARG A 223 -11.40 -11.73 -16.39
CA ARG A 223 -11.08 -10.30 -16.55
C ARG A 223 -11.97 -9.60 -17.58
N CYS A 224 -12.27 -10.24 -18.71
CA CYS A 224 -13.06 -9.64 -19.79
C CYS A 224 -14.57 -9.71 -19.55
N ALA A 225 -15.04 -10.69 -18.76
CA ALA A 225 -16.45 -10.92 -18.46
C ALA A 225 -16.62 -11.35 -16.99
N PRO A 226 -16.42 -10.43 -16.03
CA PRO A 226 -16.48 -10.75 -14.60
C PRO A 226 -17.87 -11.24 -14.15
N GLY A 227 -18.94 -10.82 -14.82
CA GLY A 227 -20.30 -11.32 -14.59
C GLY A 227 -20.53 -12.79 -14.97
N ASP A 228 -19.64 -13.37 -15.80
CA ASP A 228 -19.77 -14.74 -16.33
C ASP A 228 -18.80 -15.72 -15.67
N ILE A 229 -18.19 -15.34 -14.54
CA ILE A 229 -17.33 -16.22 -13.76
C ILE A 229 -18.22 -17.34 -13.16
N PRO A 230 -17.88 -18.62 -13.37
CA PRO A 230 -18.73 -19.71 -12.93
C PRO A 230 -18.69 -19.89 -11.39
N ASP A 231 -19.74 -20.46 -10.81
CA ASP A 231 -19.83 -20.73 -9.37
C ASP A 231 -18.81 -21.78 -8.90
N ASP A 232 -18.38 -22.68 -9.79
CA ASP A 232 -17.38 -23.72 -9.54
C ASP A 232 -15.94 -23.26 -9.89
N VAL A 233 -15.69 -21.96 -10.01
CA VAL A 233 -14.36 -21.40 -10.31
C VAL A 233 -13.29 -21.87 -9.30
N VAL A 234 -13.66 -21.99 -8.02
CA VAL A 234 -12.74 -22.43 -6.96
C VAL A 234 -12.26 -23.87 -7.21
N PRO A 235 -13.12 -24.91 -7.24
CA PRO A 235 -12.67 -26.28 -7.49
C PRO A 235 -11.96 -26.40 -8.85
N TRP A 236 -12.40 -25.68 -9.88
CA TRP A 236 -11.74 -25.70 -11.19
C TRP A 236 -10.30 -25.20 -11.14
N VAL A 237 -10.05 -24.02 -10.56
CA VAL A 237 -8.70 -23.44 -10.46
C VAL A 237 -7.81 -24.31 -9.58
N THR A 238 -8.33 -24.81 -8.46
CA THR A 238 -7.53 -25.70 -7.59
C THR A 238 -7.13 -27.01 -8.29
N GLY A 239 -8.01 -27.57 -9.13
CA GLY A 239 -7.68 -28.72 -9.97
C GLY A 239 -6.58 -28.40 -10.99
N LEU A 240 -6.66 -27.25 -11.66
CA LEU A 240 -5.63 -26.81 -12.61
C LEU A 240 -4.27 -26.62 -11.93
N LEU A 241 -4.22 -26.02 -10.74
CA LEU A 241 -2.99 -25.85 -9.98
C LEU A 241 -2.37 -27.19 -9.54
N GLU A 242 -3.18 -28.20 -9.26
CA GLU A 242 -2.71 -29.56 -9.00
C GLU A 242 -2.18 -30.25 -10.27
N GLU A 243 -2.86 -30.10 -11.42
CA GLU A 243 -2.39 -30.59 -12.73
C GLU A 243 -1.03 -29.96 -13.11
N ILE A 244 -0.87 -28.65 -12.93
CA ILE A 244 0.39 -27.92 -13.21
C ILE A 244 1.51 -28.46 -12.33
N ARG A 245 1.29 -28.53 -11.01
CA ARG A 245 2.28 -29.03 -10.04
C ARG A 245 2.74 -30.44 -10.36
N THR A 246 1.83 -31.32 -10.74
CA THR A 246 2.15 -32.73 -11.04
C THR A 246 2.87 -32.90 -12.39
N SER A 247 2.65 -31.99 -13.33
CA SER A 247 3.27 -32.00 -14.67
C SER A 247 4.68 -31.39 -14.65
N ALA A 248 4.87 -30.26 -13.95
CA ALA A 248 6.12 -29.51 -13.94
C ALA A 248 7.28 -30.19 -13.21
N ASN A 249 7.00 -31.08 -12.25
CA ASN A 249 8.00 -31.93 -11.59
C ASN A 249 8.80 -32.86 -12.54
N ARG A 250 8.49 -32.89 -13.84
CA ARG A 250 9.15 -33.73 -14.85
C ARG A 250 10.10 -32.98 -15.79
N ALA A 251 10.17 -31.65 -15.76
CA ALA A 251 10.67 -30.86 -16.90
C ALA A 251 11.84 -29.88 -16.62
N ALA A 252 12.41 -29.81 -15.42
CA ALA A 252 13.41 -28.77 -15.11
C ALA A 252 14.70 -28.92 -15.95
N ALA A 253 14.94 -27.95 -16.85
CA ALA A 253 16.20 -27.73 -17.57
C ALA A 253 16.93 -26.52 -16.97
N PRO A 254 18.29 -26.47 -17.02
CA PRO A 254 19.04 -25.35 -16.47
C PRO A 254 18.86 -24.10 -17.34
N GLY A 255 18.60 -22.96 -16.67
CA GLY A 255 18.57 -21.65 -17.31
C GLY A 255 19.95 -21.25 -17.82
N THR A 256 19.98 -20.35 -18.81
CA THR A 256 21.20 -19.74 -19.32
C THR A 256 21.59 -18.57 -18.42
N GLU A 257 22.69 -18.70 -17.69
CA GLU A 257 23.26 -17.62 -16.86
C GLU A 257 23.75 -16.48 -17.76
N ARG A 258 23.10 -15.32 -17.69
CA ARG A 258 23.64 -14.04 -18.19
C ARG A 258 24.52 -13.42 -17.11
N ALA A 259 25.56 -12.70 -17.51
CA ALA A 259 26.48 -12.06 -16.57
C ALA A 259 25.76 -10.94 -15.78
N ALA A 260 26.02 -10.87 -14.48
CA ALA A 260 25.55 -9.80 -13.60
C ALA A 260 26.10 -8.43 -14.05
N THR A 261 25.22 -7.44 -14.15
CA THR A 261 25.52 -6.09 -14.61
C THR A 261 24.95 -5.08 -13.61
N PRO A 262 25.73 -4.05 -13.20
CA PRO A 262 25.36 -3.15 -12.11
C PRO A 262 24.39 -2.04 -12.55
N THR A 263 23.37 -2.37 -13.34
CA THR A 263 22.30 -1.45 -13.79
C THR A 263 21.00 -1.73 -13.00
N LEU A 264 20.01 -0.83 -13.03
CA LEU A 264 18.70 -1.11 -12.40
C LEU A 264 18.00 -2.29 -13.09
N ILE A 265 18.05 -2.35 -14.42
CA ILE A 265 17.48 -3.45 -15.22
C ILE A 265 18.14 -4.79 -14.88
N GLY A 266 19.47 -4.81 -14.76
CA GLY A 266 20.23 -5.98 -14.33
C GLY A 266 19.81 -6.47 -12.94
N GLN A 267 19.63 -5.54 -12.00
CA GLN A 267 19.15 -5.85 -10.64
C GLN A 267 17.70 -6.38 -10.64
N VAL A 268 16.80 -5.79 -11.43
CA VAL A 268 15.41 -6.27 -11.55
C VAL A 268 15.38 -7.69 -12.13
N ARG A 269 16.19 -7.97 -13.16
CA ARG A 269 16.32 -9.31 -13.73
C ARG A 269 16.83 -10.31 -12.70
N GLU A 270 17.90 -9.99 -11.96
CA GLU A 270 18.43 -10.85 -10.90
C GLU A 270 17.36 -11.16 -9.84
N LEU A 271 16.57 -10.16 -9.42
CA LEU A 271 15.47 -10.35 -8.48
C LEU A 271 14.37 -11.28 -9.02
N LEU A 272 14.02 -11.16 -10.32
CA LEU A 272 13.03 -12.01 -10.96
C LEU A 272 13.54 -13.46 -11.09
N GLU A 273 14.80 -13.65 -11.47
CA GLU A 273 15.45 -14.95 -11.55
C GLU A 273 15.54 -15.61 -10.16
N GLU A 274 15.94 -14.85 -9.14
CA GLU A 274 15.96 -15.32 -7.75
C GLU A 274 14.55 -15.71 -7.26
N HIS A 275 13.54 -14.92 -7.60
CA HIS A 275 12.14 -15.19 -7.25
C HIS A 275 11.60 -16.44 -7.94
N ALA A 276 11.94 -16.64 -9.21
CA ALA A 276 11.59 -17.83 -9.99
C ALA A 276 12.39 -19.08 -9.59
N ALA A 277 13.59 -18.92 -9.04
CA ALA A 277 14.49 -20.02 -8.72
C ALA A 277 13.84 -21.06 -7.79
N GLY A 278 13.85 -22.31 -8.24
CA GLY A 278 13.27 -23.44 -7.51
C GLY A 278 11.75 -23.56 -7.61
N ARG A 279 11.07 -22.68 -8.37
CA ARG A 279 9.64 -22.78 -8.64
C ARG A 279 9.38 -23.55 -9.93
N PRO A 280 8.46 -24.52 -9.94
CA PRO A 280 8.15 -25.31 -11.13
C PRO A 280 7.36 -24.53 -12.19
N ALA A 281 6.61 -23.49 -11.80
CA ALA A 281 5.78 -22.69 -12.69
C ALA A 281 5.63 -21.25 -12.15
N PRO A 282 6.68 -20.41 -12.21
CA PRO A 282 6.66 -19.05 -11.63
C PRO A 282 5.57 -18.14 -12.22
N TRP A 283 5.20 -18.35 -13.49
CA TRP A 283 4.14 -17.62 -14.18
C TRP A 283 2.72 -17.82 -13.59
N THR A 284 2.49 -18.80 -12.70
CA THR A 284 1.17 -18.97 -12.08
C THR A 284 0.75 -17.78 -11.21
N GLU A 285 1.73 -17.09 -10.60
CA GLU A 285 1.49 -15.92 -9.76
C GLU A 285 0.69 -14.84 -10.50
N GLU A 286 1.13 -14.50 -11.71
CA GLU A 286 0.54 -13.45 -12.53
C GLU A 286 -0.88 -13.81 -13.01
N LEU A 287 -1.10 -15.07 -13.37
CA LEU A 287 -2.42 -15.58 -13.75
C LEU A 287 -3.40 -15.54 -12.58
N LEU A 288 -2.93 -15.93 -11.38
CA LEU A 288 -3.74 -15.89 -10.17
C LEU A 288 -4.01 -14.45 -9.73
N ARG A 289 -3.06 -13.53 -9.86
CA ARG A 289 -3.26 -12.10 -9.64
C ARG A 289 -4.37 -11.56 -10.54
N THR A 290 -4.30 -11.87 -11.83
CA THR A 290 -5.33 -11.49 -12.82
C THR A 290 -6.71 -12.04 -12.42
N LEU A 291 -6.78 -13.32 -12.04
CA LEU A 291 -8.02 -13.95 -11.61
C LEU A 291 -8.57 -13.33 -10.31
N HIS A 292 -7.71 -13.11 -9.31
CA HIS A 292 -8.11 -12.50 -8.04
C HIS A 292 -8.60 -11.06 -8.21
N ALA A 293 -8.04 -10.31 -9.16
CA ALA A 293 -8.57 -9.00 -9.53
C ALA A 293 -9.96 -9.12 -10.16
N ALA A 294 -10.14 -10.04 -11.11
CA ALA A 294 -11.43 -10.27 -11.78
C ALA A 294 -12.54 -10.79 -10.86
N LEU A 295 -12.19 -11.58 -9.84
CA LEU A 295 -13.15 -12.07 -8.84
C LEU A 295 -13.74 -10.94 -7.99
N ASP A 296 -12.99 -9.85 -7.79
CA ASP A 296 -13.43 -8.64 -7.10
C ASP A 296 -14.19 -8.93 -5.79
N ASP A 297 -15.50 -8.60 -5.74
CA ASP A 297 -16.39 -8.72 -4.59
C ASP A 297 -16.83 -10.17 -4.27
N ARG A 298 -16.37 -11.17 -5.05
CA ARG A 298 -16.48 -12.61 -4.72
C ARG A 298 -15.47 -13.00 -3.64
N VAL A 299 -15.52 -12.31 -2.50
CA VAL A 299 -14.57 -12.42 -1.39
C VAL A 299 -14.48 -13.85 -0.85
N ASP A 300 -15.61 -14.55 -0.71
CA ASP A 300 -15.61 -15.94 -0.24
C ASP A 300 -14.85 -16.89 -1.19
N ASP A 301 -14.98 -16.71 -2.52
CA ASP A 301 -14.24 -17.51 -3.50
C ASP A 301 -12.74 -17.22 -3.46
N ARG A 302 -12.37 -15.95 -3.30
CA ARG A 302 -10.96 -15.53 -3.14
C ARG A 302 -10.35 -16.10 -1.88
N ILE A 303 -11.09 -16.10 -0.76
CA ILE A 303 -10.68 -16.75 0.49
C ILE A 303 -10.51 -18.26 0.26
N ALA A 304 -11.47 -18.91 -0.40
CA ALA A 304 -11.42 -20.35 -0.64
C ALA A 304 -10.21 -20.77 -1.52
N LEU A 305 -9.91 -20.00 -2.57
CA LEU A 305 -8.72 -20.20 -3.42
C LEU A 305 -7.42 -20.05 -2.62
N ILE A 306 -7.31 -19.00 -1.80
CA ILE A 306 -6.14 -18.77 -0.95
C ILE A 306 -5.98 -19.92 0.06
N VAL A 307 -7.06 -20.35 0.71
CA VAL A 307 -7.04 -21.46 1.68
C VAL A 307 -6.58 -22.75 1.00
N ALA A 308 -7.05 -23.05 -0.21
CA ALA A 308 -6.63 -24.22 -0.96
C ALA A 308 -5.12 -24.17 -1.29
N GLN A 309 -4.63 -23.02 -1.75
CA GLN A 309 -3.20 -22.84 -2.08
C GLN A 309 -2.29 -22.88 -0.85
N LEU A 310 -2.70 -22.28 0.28
CA LEU A 310 -1.94 -22.33 1.55
C LEU A 310 -1.79 -23.76 2.10
N ARG A 311 -2.65 -24.68 1.65
CA ARG A 311 -2.59 -26.12 1.99
C ARG A 311 -1.83 -26.96 0.95
N SER A 312 -1.35 -26.34 -0.13
CA SER A 312 -0.59 -27.03 -1.18
C SER A 312 0.73 -27.58 -0.61
N PRO A 313 1.17 -28.77 -1.06
CA PRO A 313 2.51 -29.27 -0.72
C PRO A 313 3.62 -28.47 -1.41
N ASP A 314 3.29 -27.66 -2.43
CA ASP A 314 4.24 -26.81 -3.13
C ASP A 314 4.45 -25.49 -2.38
N TRP A 315 5.70 -25.15 -2.06
CA TRP A 315 6.02 -23.93 -1.33
C TRP A 315 5.81 -22.67 -2.18
N GLY A 316 5.95 -22.77 -3.52
CA GLY A 316 5.71 -21.66 -4.46
C GLY A 316 4.25 -21.23 -4.44
N GLN A 317 3.31 -22.18 -4.60
CA GLN A 317 1.87 -21.91 -4.49
C GLN A 317 1.48 -21.33 -3.13
N ARG A 318 2.09 -21.81 -2.03
CA ARG A 318 1.86 -21.24 -0.70
C ARG A 318 2.38 -19.81 -0.61
N SER A 319 3.52 -19.50 -1.24
CA SER A 319 4.08 -18.15 -1.30
C SER A 319 3.17 -17.20 -2.10
N ASP A 320 2.68 -17.64 -3.27
CA ASP A 320 1.77 -16.87 -4.11
C ASP A 320 0.48 -16.55 -3.34
N ALA A 321 -0.04 -17.53 -2.59
CA ALA A 321 -1.22 -17.34 -1.75
C ALA A 321 -1.01 -16.29 -0.66
N ILE A 322 0.16 -16.25 0.01
CA ILE A 322 0.48 -15.21 1.01
C ILE A 322 0.50 -13.83 0.35
N TRP A 323 1.06 -13.72 -0.85
CA TRP A 323 1.07 -12.44 -1.57
C TRP A 323 -0.35 -11.99 -1.96
N MET A 324 -1.18 -12.92 -2.47
CA MET A 324 -2.61 -12.70 -2.75
C MET A 324 -3.41 -12.28 -1.51
N CYS A 325 -3.07 -12.79 -0.32
CA CYS A 325 -3.70 -12.36 0.93
C CYS A 325 -3.51 -10.85 1.14
N GLY A 326 -2.34 -10.31 0.81
CA GLY A 326 -2.03 -8.89 0.93
C GLY A 326 -2.99 -8.00 0.14
N GLY A 327 -3.24 -8.35 -1.13
CA GLY A 327 -4.21 -7.63 -1.96
C GLY A 327 -5.66 -7.79 -1.49
N LEU A 328 -6.05 -9.00 -1.06
CA LEU A 328 -7.41 -9.30 -0.60
C LEU A 328 -7.75 -8.59 0.72
N ILE A 329 -6.96 -8.79 1.77
CA ILE A 329 -7.30 -8.29 3.11
C ILE A 329 -7.19 -6.76 3.20
N ARG A 330 -6.32 -6.15 2.37
CA ARG A 330 -6.17 -4.70 2.32
C ARG A 330 -7.44 -3.99 1.86
N VAL A 331 -8.15 -4.55 0.89
CA VAL A 331 -9.25 -3.85 0.22
C VAL A 331 -10.61 -4.38 0.65
N TRP A 332 -10.72 -5.69 0.90
CA TRP A 332 -11.98 -6.33 1.27
C TRP A 332 -12.02 -6.68 2.76
N ARG A 333 -13.24 -6.70 3.30
CA ARG A 333 -13.60 -7.23 4.60
C ARG A 333 -14.07 -8.67 4.41
N GLY A 334 -13.74 -9.54 5.36
CA GLY A 334 -14.05 -10.96 5.26
C GLY A 334 -13.69 -11.74 6.51
N ARG A 335 -13.98 -13.04 6.48
CA ARG A 335 -13.67 -13.99 7.56
C ARG A 335 -12.27 -14.56 7.33
N TYR A 336 -11.27 -13.84 7.85
CA TYR A 336 -9.86 -14.15 7.58
C TYR A 336 -9.20 -15.05 8.61
N GLU A 337 -9.93 -15.53 9.63
CA GLU A 337 -9.37 -16.28 10.75
C GLU A 337 -8.61 -17.53 10.30
N GLU A 338 -9.20 -18.29 9.38
CA GLU A 338 -8.58 -19.49 8.81
C GLU A 338 -7.36 -19.16 7.95
N VAL A 339 -7.44 -18.09 7.15
CA VAL A 339 -6.33 -17.62 6.31
C VAL A 339 -5.15 -17.24 7.20
N VAL A 340 -5.37 -16.39 8.21
CA VAL A 340 -4.33 -15.93 9.13
C VAL A 340 -3.71 -17.09 9.90
N ARG A 341 -4.51 -18.06 10.35
CA ARG A 341 -4.02 -19.28 11.00
C ARG A 341 -3.14 -20.12 10.07
N LEU A 342 -3.53 -20.28 8.81
CA LEU A 342 -2.76 -21.03 7.80
C LEU A 342 -1.47 -20.30 7.42
N VAL A 343 -1.48 -18.96 7.32
CA VAL A 343 -0.25 -18.18 7.13
C VAL A 343 0.68 -18.31 8.34
N GLY A 344 0.12 -18.24 9.56
CA GLY A 344 0.87 -18.50 10.80
C GLY A 344 1.56 -19.86 10.80
N ALA A 345 0.91 -20.92 10.31
CA ALA A 345 1.51 -22.25 10.21
C ALA A 345 2.79 -22.27 9.34
N GLN A 346 2.91 -21.36 8.36
CA GLN A 346 4.08 -21.27 7.49
C GLN A 346 5.32 -20.72 8.19
N LEU A 347 5.18 -20.10 9.37
CA LEU A 347 6.32 -19.59 10.15
C LEU A 347 7.30 -20.69 10.59
N GLN A 348 6.85 -21.94 10.58
CA GLN A 348 7.64 -23.13 10.94
C GLN A 348 8.11 -23.94 9.72
N ASP A 349 7.79 -23.50 8.50
CA ASP A 349 8.17 -24.22 7.28
C ASP A 349 9.69 -24.20 7.08
N PRO A 350 10.33 -25.28 6.57
CA PRO A 350 11.76 -25.29 6.28
C PRO A 350 12.21 -24.28 5.20
N GLU A 351 11.33 -23.83 4.31
CA GLU A 351 11.64 -22.85 3.27
C GLU A 351 11.77 -21.41 3.85
N PRO A 352 12.96 -20.80 3.86
CA PRO A 352 13.17 -19.48 4.44
C PRO A 352 12.31 -18.38 3.81
N ARG A 353 12.16 -18.40 2.47
CA ARG A 353 11.36 -17.39 1.74
C ARG A 353 9.91 -17.38 2.20
N LEU A 354 9.35 -18.56 2.46
CA LEU A 354 7.98 -18.71 2.93
C LEU A 354 7.80 -18.20 4.36
N ARG A 355 8.77 -18.47 5.25
CA ARG A 355 8.77 -17.91 6.62
C ARG A 355 8.82 -16.39 6.61
N GLU A 356 9.64 -15.80 5.74
CA GLU A 356 9.79 -14.35 5.62
C GLU A 356 8.53 -13.69 5.05
N ALA A 357 7.97 -14.27 3.98
CA ALA A 357 6.69 -13.81 3.41
C ALA A 357 5.56 -13.84 4.45
N ALA A 358 5.44 -14.94 5.21
CA ALA A 358 4.45 -15.07 6.28
C ALA A 358 4.65 -14.01 7.38
N THR A 359 5.90 -13.79 7.80
CA THR A 359 6.22 -12.79 8.84
C THR A 359 5.86 -11.37 8.38
N SER A 360 6.31 -10.98 7.18
CA SER A 360 6.06 -9.66 6.59
C SER A 360 4.56 -9.38 6.38
N PHE A 361 3.79 -10.42 6.06
CA PHE A 361 2.34 -10.32 5.97
C PHE A 361 1.70 -10.10 7.35
N LEU A 362 2.01 -10.95 8.33
CA LEU A 362 1.41 -10.90 9.67
C LEU A 362 1.71 -9.59 10.42
N GLU A 363 2.89 -8.99 10.21
CA GLU A 363 3.28 -7.69 10.79
C GLU A 363 2.28 -6.56 10.50
N ARG A 364 1.55 -6.65 9.39
CA ARG A 364 0.63 -5.60 8.90
C ARG A 364 -0.82 -5.80 9.31
N LEU A 365 -1.14 -6.90 10.00
CA LEU A 365 -2.53 -7.26 10.31
C LEU A 365 -3.05 -6.71 11.65
N PHE A 366 -2.16 -6.30 12.56
CA PHE A 366 -2.53 -5.87 13.91
C PHE A 366 -3.43 -6.90 14.62
N GLU A 367 -4.58 -6.50 15.14
CA GLU A 367 -5.51 -7.35 15.88
C GLU A 367 -6.08 -8.48 15.00
N LEU A 368 -6.18 -8.26 13.69
CA LEU A 368 -6.59 -9.30 12.73
C LEU A 368 -5.57 -10.44 12.65
N GLY A 369 -4.33 -10.20 13.10
CA GLY A 369 -3.26 -11.19 13.20
C GLY A 369 -3.39 -12.17 14.37
N ALA A 370 -4.32 -11.94 15.32
CA ALA A 370 -4.48 -12.76 16.52
C ALA A 370 -4.60 -14.28 16.29
N PRO A 371 -5.26 -14.79 15.22
CA PRO A 371 -5.31 -16.22 14.91
C PRO A 371 -3.94 -16.88 14.68
N ALA A 372 -2.88 -16.11 14.40
CA ALA A 372 -1.51 -16.60 14.23
C ALA A 372 -0.64 -16.50 15.51
N ALA A 373 -1.19 -16.01 16.62
CA ALA A 373 -0.42 -15.69 17.83
C ALA A 373 0.38 -16.88 18.40
N ASP A 374 -0.21 -18.08 18.41
CA ASP A 374 0.49 -19.29 18.88
C ASP A 374 1.68 -19.67 18.00
N ALA A 375 1.53 -19.54 16.68
CA ALA A 375 2.61 -19.84 15.74
C ALA A 375 3.75 -18.80 15.83
N LEU A 376 3.40 -17.53 16.01
CA LEU A 376 4.35 -16.44 16.27
C LEU A 376 5.12 -16.67 17.58
N ALA A 377 4.43 -17.01 18.66
CA ALA A 377 5.05 -17.30 19.95
C ALA A 377 5.99 -18.52 19.87
N ALA A 378 5.57 -19.59 19.19
CA ALA A 378 6.42 -20.77 18.95
C ALA A 378 7.69 -20.41 18.16
N ARG A 379 7.57 -19.59 17.12
CA ARG A 379 8.71 -19.12 16.31
C ARG A 379 9.71 -18.30 17.12
N LEU A 380 9.22 -17.45 18.02
CA LEU A 380 10.05 -16.62 18.91
C LEU A 380 10.76 -17.46 19.99
N ALA A 381 10.13 -18.55 20.44
CA ALA A 381 10.68 -19.49 21.41
C ALA A 381 11.78 -20.39 20.84
N ALA A 382 11.74 -20.73 19.54
CA ALA A 382 12.72 -21.60 18.86
C ALA A 382 14.15 -21.02 18.76
N GLY A 383 14.40 -19.79 19.20
CA GLY A 383 15.72 -19.14 19.20
C GLY A 383 16.23 -18.73 17.81
N PRO A 384 17.45 -18.16 17.70
CA PRO A 384 18.03 -17.68 16.43
C PRO A 384 18.41 -18.78 15.43
N GLY A 385 18.38 -20.05 15.83
CA GLY A 385 19.02 -21.19 15.14
C GLY A 385 18.36 -21.70 13.85
N ALA A 386 17.49 -20.91 13.19
CA ALA A 386 16.85 -21.28 11.92
C ALA A 386 16.78 -20.13 10.90
N ALA A 387 17.59 -19.09 11.08
CA ALA A 387 17.84 -18.11 10.03
C ALA A 387 18.89 -18.70 9.08
N GLY A 388 18.43 -19.24 7.95
CA GLY A 388 19.34 -19.50 6.83
C GLY A 388 19.97 -18.18 6.41
N THR A 389 21.26 -18.19 6.13
CA THR A 389 21.95 -17.07 5.48
C THR A 389 21.39 -16.95 4.06
N SER A 390 20.53 -15.96 3.82
CA SER A 390 20.28 -15.46 2.46
C SER A 390 21.49 -14.63 2.03
N ALA A 391 21.78 -14.61 0.72
CA ALA A 391 22.85 -13.79 0.14
C ALA A 391 22.62 -12.27 0.33
N ALA A 392 21.41 -11.86 0.74
CA ALA A 392 21.03 -10.48 1.03
C ALA A 392 21.25 -10.10 2.52
N GLY A 393 22.50 -10.03 2.96
CA GLY A 393 22.87 -9.34 4.22
C GLY A 393 22.31 -9.93 5.54
N PRO A 394 22.58 -9.28 6.69
CA PRO A 394 22.22 -9.83 7.99
C PRO A 394 20.69 -9.81 8.23
N VAL A 395 20.09 -11.01 8.23
CA VAL A 395 18.67 -11.30 8.52
C VAL A 395 18.33 -11.00 10.00
N ARG A 396 18.29 -9.71 10.35
CA ARG A 396 17.77 -9.23 11.66
C ARG A 396 16.24 -9.08 11.64
N SER A 397 15.62 -8.94 10.46
CA SER A 397 14.21 -8.56 10.30
C SER A 397 13.19 -9.63 10.72
N GLY A 398 13.47 -10.93 10.54
CA GLY A 398 12.44 -11.97 10.75
C GLY A 398 12.01 -12.17 12.22
N ARG A 399 12.93 -12.00 13.18
CA ARG A 399 12.60 -12.15 14.61
C ARG A 399 11.85 -10.93 15.15
N ASP A 400 12.36 -9.73 14.85
CA ASP A 400 11.73 -8.47 15.24
C ASP A 400 10.36 -8.31 14.56
N GLY A 401 10.23 -8.83 13.35
CA GLY A 401 8.96 -8.91 12.63
C GLY A 401 7.92 -9.78 13.33
N ALA A 402 8.29 -11.01 13.69
CA ALA A 402 7.40 -11.88 14.44
C ALA A 402 7.03 -11.30 15.82
N LEU A 403 7.96 -10.63 16.50
CA LEU A 403 7.69 -9.95 17.76
C LEU A 403 6.74 -8.76 17.57
N LEU A 404 6.94 -7.96 16.51
CA LEU A 404 6.06 -6.85 16.18
C LEU A 404 4.65 -7.33 15.86
N ALA A 405 4.50 -8.38 15.05
CA ALA A 405 3.21 -8.99 14.75
C ALA A 405 2.50 -9.49 16.01
N LEU A 406 3.22 -10.17 16.91
CA LEU A 406 2.67 -10.66 18.18
C LEU A 406 2.24 -9.52 19.10
N ALA A 407 3.04 -8.45 19.18
CA ALA A 407 2.72 -7.27 19.99
C ALA A 407 1.51 -6.51 19.45
N ARG A 408 1.44 -6.28 18.13
CA ARG A 408 0.30 -5.60 17.48
C ARG A 408 -0.99 -6.44 17.52
N ALA A 409 -0.88 -7.76 17.63
CA ALA A 409 -2.03 -8.63 17.88
C ALA A 409 -2.53 -8.58 19.34
N GLY A 410 -1.85 -7.82 20.22
CA GLY A 410 -2.21 -7.66 21.62
C GLY A 410 -1.86 -8.85 22.53
N ASP A 411 -0.98 -9.75 22.09
CA ASP A 411 -0.64 -10.95 22.85
C ASP A 411 0.42 -10.66 23.93
N THR A 412 0.05 -10.87 25.20
CA THR A 412 0.89 -10.55 26.36
C THR A 412 2.20 -11.35 26.43
N ARG A 413 2.33 -12.46 25.69
CA ARG A 413 3.61 -13.21 25.58
C ARG A 413 4.70 -12.37 24.92
N ALA A 414 4.36 -11.29 24.21
CA ALA A 414 5.32 -10.33 23.67
C ALA A 414 6.03 -9.52 24.76
N VAL A 415 5.42 -9.27 25.93
CA VAL A 415 5.98 -8.39 26.98
C VAL A 415 7.39 -8.80 27.44
N PRO A 416 7.69 -10.05 27.85
CA PRO A 416 9.05 -10.43 28.24
C PRO A 416 10.06 -10.38 27.07
N LEU A 417 9.59 -10.51 25.83
CA LEU A 417 10.45 -10.42 24.64
C LEU A 417 10.76 -8.97 24.28
N LEU A 418 9.79 -8.07 24.43
CA LEU A 418 9.98 -6.63 24.32
C LEU A 418 10.92 -6.10 25.41
N ALA A 419 10.83 -6.62 26.64
CA ALA A 419 11.79 -6.27 27.70
C ALA A 419 13.24 -6.59 27.29
N ARG A 420 13.48 -7.75 26.69
CA ARG A 420 14.80 -8.11 26.14
C ARG A 420 15.21 -7.23 24.96
N ALA A 421 14.28 -6.94 24.04
CA ALA A 421 14.56 -6.05 22.92
C ALA A 421 14.94 -4.63 23.41
N LEU A 422 14.32 -4.15 24.49
CA LEU A 422 14.66 -2.89 25.15
C LEU A 422 16.01 -2.90 25.86
N GLU A 423 16.69 -4.05 26.00
CA GLU A 423 18.05 -4.15 26.54
C GLU A 423 19.12 -4.11 25.44
N GLU A 424 18.74 -4.29 24.16
CA GLU A 424 19.64 -4.23 23.00
C GLU A 424 20.05 -2.79 22.64
N PRO A 425 21.26 -2.53 22.12
CA PRO A 425 21.72 -1.17 21.81
C PRO A 425 20.78 -0.40 20.88
N GLU A 426 20.20 -1.08 19.90
CA GLU A 426 19.27 -0.54 18.93
C GLU A 426 17.90 -1.21 19.09
N VAL A 427 16.85 -0.39 19.20
CA VAL A 427 15.46 -0.87 19.32
C VAL A 427 14.72 -0.50 18.04
N ARG A 428 14.11 -1.49 17.38
CA ARG A 428 13.20 -1.24 16.26
C ARG A 428 12.03 -0.35 16.72
N ARG A 429 11.92 0.86 16.18
CA ARG A 429 10.94 1.89 16.61
C ARG A 429 9.50 1.39 16.59
N GLU A 430 9.14 0.53 15.62
CA GLU A 430 7.77 0.00 15.50
C GLU A 430 7.36 -0.83 16.72
N LEU A 431 8.31 -1.45 17.43
CA LEU A 431 8.03 -2.19 18.67
C LEU A 431 7.57 -1.27 19.80
N LEU A 432 8.06 -0.03 19.85
CA LEU A 432 7.66 0.97 20.84
C LEU A 432 6.23 1.45 20.57
N TYR A 433 5.85 1.61 19.30
CA TYR A 433 4.50 1.98 18.90
C TYR A 433 3.47 0.86 19.09
N ALA A 434 3.90 -0.40 19.13
CA ALA A 434 3.01 -1.55 19.31
C ALA A 434 2.58 -1.80 20.77
N MET A 435 3.13 -1.07 21.75
CA MET A 435 2.88 -1.34 23.17
C MET A 435 1.44 -1.02 23.63
N ASP A 436 0.71 -0.15 22.92
CA ASP A 436 -0.67 0.22 23.24
C ASP A 436 -1.61 -0.99 23.18
N GLY A 437 -1.42 -1.89 22.21
CA GLY A 437 -2.23 -3.10 22.04
C GLY A 437 -2.08 -4.15 23.15
N LEU A 438 -1.05 -4.04 23.99
CA LEU A 438 -0.77 -5.01 25.07
C LEU A 438 -1.50 -4.72 26.38
N GLY A 439 -2.18 -3.57 26.47
CA GLY A 439 -2.96 -3.18 27.63
C GLY A 439 -2.14 -3.11 28.93
N PRO A 440 -2.76 -3.38 30.10
CA PRO A 440 -2.12 -3.20 31.41
C PRO A 440 -0.84 -4.02 31.64
N SER A 441 -0.66 -5.14 30.93
CA SER A 441 0.53 -5.99 31.06
C SER A 441 1.82 -5.27 30.63
N ALA A 442 1.72 -4.28 29.75
CA ALA A 442 2.87 -3.50 29.30
C ALA A 442 3.45 -2.57 30.37
N ALA A 443 2.73 -2.30 31.47
CA ALA A 443 3.20 -1.48 32.59
C ALA A 443 4.54 -1.99 33.18
N MET A 444 4.82 -3.29 33.07
CA MET A 444 6.10 -3.90 33.48
C MET A 444 7.32 -3.36 32.72
N LEU A 445 7.13 -2.79 31.52
CA LEU A 445 8.20 -2.24 30.68
C LEU A 445 8.59 -0.82 31.08
N ALA A 446 7.77 -0.14 31.90
CA ALA A 446 7.95 1.26 32.24
C ALA A 446 9.33 1.60 32.85
N PRO A 447 9.92 0.80 33.77
CA PRO A 447 11.27 1.08 34.29
C PRO A 447 12.36 1.03 33.20
N LEU A 448 12.28 0.09 32.26
CA LEU A 448 13.23 -0.03 31.16
C LEU A 448 13.10 1.14 30.18
N LEU A 449 11.87 1.52 29.84
CA LEU A 449 11.60 2.69 29.00
C LEU A 449 12.09 3.99 29.65
N THR A 450 11.91 4.13 30.97
CA THR A 450 12.41 5.29 31.74
C THR A 450 13.93 5.39 31.65
N ARG A 451 14.63 4.26 31.89
CA ARG A 451 16.09 4.19 31.75
C ARG A 451 16.54 4.57 30.35
N ARG A 452 15.90 4.03 29.31
CA ARG A 452 16.21 4.36 27.92
C ARG A 452 16.01 5.83 27.62
N LEU A 453 14.91 6.42 28.09
CA LEU A 453 14.66 7.85 27.93
C LEU A 453 15.73 8.68 28.65
N ALA A 454 16.24 8.23 29.81
CA ALA A 454 17.32 8.90 30.54
C ALA A 454 18.65 8.91 29.75
N GLU A 455 18.92 7.85 28.99
CA GLU A 455 20.13 7.69 28.17
C GLU A 455 20.09 8.50 26.85
N VAL A 456 18.93 9.05 26.45
CA VAL A 456 18.81 9.87 25.23
C VAL A 456 19.53 11.22 25.39
N GLU A 457 20.44 11.51 24.47
CA GLU A 457 21.15 12.78 24.39
C GLU A 457 20.24 13.92 23.88
N LEU A 458 20.45 15.12 24.42
CA LEU A 458 19.66 16.32 24.11
C LEU A 458 20.32 17.11 22.97
N ASP A 459 20.30 16.53 21.77
CA ASP A 459 20.84 17.14 20.55
C ASP A 459 19.75 17.33 19.48
N GLU A 460 20.16 17.69 18.26
CA GLU A 460 19.27 17.90 17.12
C GLU A 460 18.47 16.65 16.70
N ARG A 461 18.92 15.45 17.10
CA ARG A 461 18.24 14.16 16.85
C ARG A 461 17.38 13.70 18.03
N LEU A 462 17.16 14.57 19.03
CA LEU A 462 16.37 14.26 20.22
C LEU A 462 14.97 13.74 19.86
N TYR A 463 14.29 14.39 18.92
CA TYR A 463 12.92 14.02 18.55
C TYR A 463 12.83 12.57 18.07
N ASP A 464 13.68 12.17 17.12
CA ASP A 464 13.64 10.83 16.51
C ASP A 464 13.90 9.71 17.53
N ARG A 465 14.74 9.99 18.54
CA ARG A 465 15.06 9.04 19.63
C ARG A 465 14.03 9.04 20.75
N ALA A 466 13.54 10.21 21.15
CA ALA A 466 12.67 10.36 22.32
C ALA A 466 11.19 10.11 22.00
N ALA A 467 10.68 10.53 20.83
CA ALA A 467 9.24 10.42 20.51
C ALA A 467 8.70 8.98 20.61
N PRO A 468 9.38 7.93 20.07
CA PRO A 468 8.92 6.55 20.23
C PRO A 468 8.89 6.09 21.70
N LEU A 469 9.88 6.50 22.51
CA LEU A 469 9.94 6.17 23.94
C LEU A 469 8.87 6.89 24.76
N LEU A 470 8.64 8.17 24.46
CA LEU A 470 7.58 8.98 25.06
C LEU A 470 6.19 8.42 24.74
N TYR A 471 5.97 7.98 23.50
CA TYR A 471 4.75 7.29 23.08
C TYR A 471 4.56 5.99 23.88
N ALA A 472 5.58 5.14 23.95
CA ALA A 472 5.54 3.90 24.71
C ALA A 472 5.27 4.16 26.21
N LEU A 473 5.93 5.15 26.83
CA LEU A 473 5.70 5.54 28.21
C LEU A 473 4.27 6.02 28.46
N ALA A 474 3.69 6.77 27.53
CA ALA A 474 2.30 7.20 27.59
C ALA A 474 1.35 5.98 27.54
N ALA A 475 1.58 5.06 26.60
CA ALA A 475 0.78 3.84 26.44
C ALA A 475 0.81 2.96 27.69
N VAL A 476 1.99 2.77 28.30
CA VAL A 476 2.14 1.94 29.52
C VAL A 476 1.87 2.69 30.82
N ARG A 477 1.56 3.99 30.75
CA ARG A 477 1.35 4.90 31.89
C ARG A 477 2.48 4.89 32.92
N GLY A 478 3.72 4.93 32.42
CA GLY A 478 4.96 4.88 33.23
C GLY A 478 5.28 6.16 33.99
N ALA A 479 4.44 6.55 34.95
CA ALA A 479 4.52 7.84 35.65
C ALA A 479 5.83 8.08 36.44
N GLN A 480 6.60 7.05 36.75
CA GLN A 480 7.95 7.21 37.33
C GLN A 480 8.92 7.96 36.41
N ALA A 481 8.59 8.09 35.11
CA ALA A 481 9.42 8.77 34.13
C ALA A 481 9.23 10.29 34.11
N VAL A 482 8.41 10.88 35.01
CA VAL A 482 8.16 12.33 35.03
C VAL A 482 9.47 13.16 35.03
N PRO A 483 10.51 12.85 35.83
CA PRO A 483 11.78 13.58 35.79
C PRO A 483 12.46 13.54 34.41
N GLU A 484 12.50 12.37 33.77
CA GLU A 484 13.10 12.16 32.45
C GLU A 484 12.29 12.86 31.35
N VAL A 485 10.96 12.83 31.43
CA VAL A 485 10.07 13.55 30.52
C VAL A 485 10.28 15.07 30.67
N LEU A 486 10.42 15.59 31.88
CA LEU A 486 10.75 16.99 32.14
C LEU A 486 12.12 17.38 31.59
N ARG A 487 13.12 16.50 31.72
CA ARG A 487 14.44 16.70 31.13
C ARG A 487 14.35 16.86 29.61
N VAL A 488 13.59 16.00 28.93
CA VAL A 488 13.36 16.08 27.48
C VAL A 488 12.56 17.33 27.09
N LEU A 489 11.51 17.65 27.84
CA LEU A 489 10.68 18.85 27.63
C LEU A 489 11.51 20.14 27.69
N ARG A 490 12.40 20.25 28.67
CA ARG A 490 13.28 21.41 28.89
C ARG A 490 14.44 21.45 27.89
N GLY A 491 14.93 20.28 27.47
CA GLY A 491 16.05 20.12 26.54
C GLY A 491 15.70 20.19 25.05
N ALA A 492 14.47 20.58 24.70
CA ALA A 492 14.00 20.56 23.31
C ALA A 492 14.82 21.53 22.40
N PRO A 493 15.47 21.01 21.32
CA PRO A 493 16.31 21.81 20.43
C PRO A 493 15.48 22.80 19.62
N ALA A 494 16.09 23.89 19.12
CA ALA A 494 15.35 24.98 18.51
C ALA A 494 14.58 24.59 17.23
N ASN A 495 15.16 23.71 16.40
CA ASN A 495 14.60 23.30 15.10
C ASN A 495 13.39 22.35 15.20
N ARG A 496 13.23 21.61 16.30
CA ARG A 496 12.17 20.61 16.53
C ARG A 496 11.47 20.81 17.89
N ARG A 497 11.58 22.03 18.44
CA ARG A 497 11.17 22.36 19.80
C ARG A 497 9.74 21.95 20.10
N ASP A 498 8.83 22.31 19.21
CA ASP A 498 7.40 22.12 19.44
C ASP A 498 7.01 20.66 19.36
N TRP A 499 7.60 19.88 18.44
CA TRP A 499 7.31 18.45 18.31
C TRP A 499 7.81 17.65 19.52
N VAL A 500 9.00 17.98 20.05
CA VAL A 500 9.51 17.37 21.28
C VAL A 500 8.61 17.73 22.47
N ARG A 501 8.23 19.01 22.58
CA ARG A 501 7.36 19.48 23.67
C ARG A 501 5.99 18.84 23.62
N GLU A 502 5.38 18.80 22.45
CA GLU A 502 4.07 18.17 22.25
C GLU A 502 4.11 16.69 22.63
N ALA A 503 5.12 15.94 22.19
CA ALA A 503 5.29 14.54 22.57
C ALA A 503 5.42 14.36 24.09
N ALA A 504 6.27 15.17 24.75
CA ALA A 504 6.47 15.12 26.19
C ALA A 504 5.19 15.50 26.97
N LEU A 505 4.49 16.54 26.53
CA LEU A 505 3.23 16.99 27.14
C LEU A 505 2.12 15.94 27.00
N ARG A 506 2.02 15.26 25.85
CA ARG A 506 1.09 14.14 25.66
C ARG A 506 1.38 13.00 26.64
N THR A 507 2.65 12.69 26.88
CA THR A 507 3.06 11.70 27.88
C THR A 507 2.69 12.13 29.30
N LEU A 508 2.94 13.40 29.66
CA LEU A 508 2.55 13.94 30.97
C LEU A 508 1.02 13.92 31.18
N ALA A 509 0.24 14.23 30.14
CA ALA A 509 -1.22 14.13 30.18
C ALA A 509 -1.68 12.69 30.45
N ALA A 510 -1.03 11.69 29.83
CA ALA A 510 -1.34 10.27 30.04
C ALA A 510 -1.02 9.78 31.47
N PHE A 511 -0.09 10.44 32.18
CA PHE A 511 0.21 10.15 33.58
C PHE A 511 -0.83 10.73 34.56
N GLY A 512 -1.63 11.70 34.12
CA GLY A 512 -2.69 12.31 34.92
C GLY A 512 -2.15 12.94 36.22
N PRO A 513 -2.78 12.70 37.39
CA PRO A 513 -2.37 13.31 38.66
C PRO A 513 -0.93 13.00 39.09
N ALA A 514 -0.34 11.91 38.59
CA ALA A 514 1.04 11.57 38.89
C ALA A 514 2.06 12.55 38.27
N ALA A 515 1.64 13.37 37.29
CA ALA A 515 2.46 14.42 36.70
C ALA A 515 2.45 15.76 37.49
N ALA A 516 1.99 15.76 38.75
CA ALA A 516 1.89 16.99 39.57
C ALA A 516 3.21 17.77 39.67
N GLU A 517 4.36 17.09 39.68
CA GLU A 517 5.69 17.74 39.68
C GLU A 517 5.94 18.59 38.42
N ALA A 518 5.34 18.24 37.29
CA ALA A 518 5.52 18.92 36.02
C ALA A 518 4.68 20.20 35.88
N VAL A 519 3.68 20.40 36.74
CA VAL A 519 2.72 21.51 36.67
C VAL A 519 3.38 22.88 36.42
N PRO A 520 4.45 23.30 37.13
CA PRO A 520 5.04 24.62 36.92
C PRO A 520 5.64 24.80 35.52
N ASP A 521 6.19 23.73 34.92
CA ASP A 521 6.72 23.75 33.56
C ASP A 521 5.60 23.73 32.52
N VAL A 522 4.56 22.91 32.75
CA VAL A 522 3.40 22.83 31.86
C VAL A 522 2.62 24.14 31.85
N ARG A 523 2.42 24.80 33.00
CA ARG A 523 1.72 26.09 33.10
C ARG A 523 2.40 27.21 32.30
N ARG A 524 3.74 27.22 32.24
CA ARG A 524 4.49 28.16 31.40
C ARG A 524 4.23 27.96 29.90
N LEU A 525 3.86 26.74 29.48
CA LEU A 525 3.63 26.39 28.08
C LEU A 525 2.20 26.66 27.60
N LEU A 526 1.27 27.09 28.47
CA LEU A 526 -0.05 27.59 28.06
C LEU A 526 0.04 28.83 27.16
N ALA A 527 1.08 29.65 27.36
CA ALA A 527 1.34 30.86 26.59
C ALA A 527 2.30 30.62 25.41
N ALA A 528 2.47 29.38 24.96
CA ALA A 528 3.29 29.08 23.79
C ALA A 528 2.62 29.58 22.51
N ASP A 529 3.42 30.10 21.57
CA ASP A 529 2.94 30.58 20.26
C ASP A 529 2.38 29.44 19.38
N SER A 530 2.73 28.19 19.70
CA SER A 530 2.26 26.99 19.00
C SER A 530 1.01 26.44 19.66
N ALA A 531 -0.11 26.43 18.93
CA ALA A 531 -1.37 25.87 19.42
C ALA A 531 -1.24 24.40 19.81
N ALA A 532 -0.44 23.61 19.08
CA ALA A 532 -0.21 22.20 19.40
C ALA A 532 0.42 22.03 20.79
N VAL A 533 1.40 22.88 21.13
CA VAL A 533 2.05 22.90 22.45
C VAL A 533 1.09 23.44 23.51
N ALA A 534 0.44 24.58 23.27
CA ALA A 534 -0.43 25.23 24.25
C ALA A 534 -1.66 24.38 24.61
N THR A 535 -2.33 23.80 23.61
CA THR A 535 -3.52 22.95 23.84
C THR A 535 -3.15 21.62 24.49
N THR A 536 -2.00 21.02 24.15
CA THR A 536 -1.51 19.80 24.83
C THR A 536 -1.06 20.09 26.25
N ALA A 537 -0.47 21.28 26.52
CA ALA A 537 -0.16 21.73 27.87
C ALA A 537 -1.43 21.91 28.72
N ALA A 538 -2.48 22.50 28.14
CA ALA A 538 -3.79 22.65 28.78
C ALA A 538 -4.40 21.28 29.14
N ARG A 539 -4.30 20.29 28.24
CA ARG A 539 -4.73 18.90 28.52
C ARG A 539 -3.92 18.26 29.65
N ALA A 540 -2.60 18.45 29.66
CA ALA A 540 -1.72 17.91 30.70
C ALA A 540 -2.01 18.54 32.08
N LEU A 541 -2.25 19.85 32.16
CA LEU A 541 -2.66 20.52 33.40
C LEU A 541 -4.02 20.05 33.89
N TRP A 542 -4.99 19.95 32.99
CA TRP A 542 -6.31 19.42 33.32
C TRP A 542 -6.22 18.02 33.90
N ALA A 543 -5.44 17.13 33.27
CA ALA A 543 -5.24 15.77 33.74
C ALA A 543 -4.51 15.69 35.09
N ALA A 544 -3.62 16.65 35.39
CA ALA A 544 -2.84 16.69 36.62
C ALA A 544 -3.60 17.30 37.81
N GLU A 545 -4.32 18.41 37.61
CA GLU A 545 -4.90 19.22 38.70
C GLU A 545 -6.43 19.29 38.66
N GLY A 546 -7.06 19.10 37.49
CA GLY A 546 -8.51 19.30 37.32
C GLY A 546 -8.97 20.76 37.47
N ASP A 547 -8.06 21.73 37.40
CA ASP A 547 -8.38 23.15 37.47
C ASP A 547 -8.78 23.70 36.09
N ARG A 548 -9.86 24.50 36.07
CA ARG A 548 -10.41 25.14 34.87
C ARG A 548 -9.90 26.55 34.65
N GLY A 549 -9.39 27.21 35.70
CA GLY A 549 -9.17 28.66 35.73
C GLY A 549 -8.27 29.17 34.60
N ASP A 550 -7.10 28.56 34.43
CA ASP A 550 -6.15 28.93 33.38
C ASP A 550 -6.34 28.13 32.09
N VAL A 551 -6.95 26.93 32.18
CA VAL A 551 -7.06 25.97 31.08
C VAL A 551 -8.10 26.40 30.04
N LEU A 552 -9.31 26.76 30.47
CA LEU A 552 -10.39 27.09 29.52
C LEU A 552 -10.10 28.36 28.72
N PRO A 553 -9.65 29.49 29.32
CA PRO A 553 -9.34 30.69 28.57
C PRO A 553 -8.20 30.47 27.56
N ALA A 554 -7.19 29.66 27.91
CA ALA A 554 -6.10 29.32 27.00
C ALA A 554 -6.59 28.55 25.77
N LEU A 555 -7.54 27.62 25.93
CA LEU A 555 -8.12 26.86 24.82
C LEU A 555 -9.08 27.71 23.96
N GLU A 556 -9.91 28.55 24.59
CA GLU A 556 -10.84 29.45 23.88
C GLU A 556 -10.11 30.50 23.03
N GLY A 557 -8.89 30.87 23.42
CA GLY A 557 -8.02 31.76 22.64
C GLY A 557 -7.69 31.25 21.23
N TRP A 558 -7.79 29.93 21.00
CA TRP A 558 -7.53 29.29 19.71
C TRP A 558 -8.81 29.02 18.90
N LEU A 559 -9.99 29.36 19.43
CA LEU A 559 -11.29 29.26 18.75
C LEU A 559 -11.74 30.62 18.22
N GLN A 560 -10.83 31.37 17.60
CA GLN A 560 -11.06 32.74 17.14
C GLN A 560 -11.11 32.84 15.61
N PRO A 561 -11.83 33.84 15.06
CA PRO A 561 -11.77 34.13 13.62
C PRO A 561 -10.32 34.39 13.18
N GLY A 562 -9.83 33.63 12.19
CA GLY A 562 -8.46 33.73 11.68
C GLY A 562 -7.49 32.65 12.18
N ALA A 563 -7.88 31.83 13.18
CA ALA A 563 -7.16 30.61 13.51
C ALA A 563 -7.18 29.64 12.32
N SER A 564 -6.07 28.95 12.08
CA SER A 564 -5.99 27.87 11.10
C SER A 564 -6.85 26.67 11.53
N GLY A 565 -7.25 25.84 10.56
CA GLY A 565 -8.06 24.64 10.85
C GLY A 565 -7.38 23.70 11.86
N ALA A 566 -6.05 23.57 11.79
CA ALA A 566 -5.28 22.74 12.71
C ALA A 566 -5.31 23.27 14.16
N GLU A 567 -5.13 24.59 14.34
CA GLU A 567 -5.18 25.23 15.66
C GLU A 567 -6.56 25.10 16.29
N TRP A 568 -7.61 25.33 15.50
CA TRP A 568 -8.99 25.16 15.94
C TRP A 568 -9.28 23.71 16.34
N CYS A 569 -8.87 22.74 15.52
CA CYS A 569 -9.09 21.33 15.79
C CYS A 569 -8.40 20.88 17.10
N ALA A 570 -7.17 21.33 17.34
CA ALA A 570 -6.43 21.02 18.56
C ALA A 570 -7.16 21.55 19.81
N ALA A 571 -7.66 22.78 19.76
CA ALA A 571 -8.40 23.39 20.86
C ALA A 571 -9.77 22.72 21.09
N ALA A 572 -10.53 22.48 20.03
CA ALA A 572 -11.81 21.78 20.10
C ALA A 572 -11.66 20.37 20.67
N GLN A 573 -10.64 19.62 20.24
CA GLN A 573 -10.34 18.30 20.77
C GLN A 573 -10.03 18.36 22.28
N ALA A 574 -9.15 19.28 22.71
CA ALA A 574 -8.81 19.45 24.11
C ALA A 574 -10.03 19.76 24.99
N LEU A 575 -10.91 20.67 24.54
CA LEU A 575 -12.16 20.99 25.24
C LEU A 575 -13.11 19.79 25.31
N GLY A 576 -13.20 19.01 24.23
CA GLY A 576 -13.99 17.78 24.20
C GLY A 576 -13.48 16.73 25.19
N GLU A 577 -12.17 16.54 25.31
CA GLU A 577 -11.56 15.61 26.27
C GLU A 577 -11.74 16.06 27.74
N ILE A 578 -11.80 17.37 28.00
CA ILE A 578 -12.19 17.92 29.30
C ILE A 578 -13.66 17.57 29.63
N GLY A 579 -14.51 17.48 28.59
CA GLY A 579 -15.89 17.03 28.71
C GLY A 579 -16.81 18.08 29.34
N PRO A 580 -17.82 17.68 30.17
CA PRO A 580 -18.80 18.60 30.76
C PRO A 580 -18.19 19.72 31.58
N ALA A 581 -16.94 19.56 32.02
CA ALA A 581 -16.18 20.58 32.69
C ALA A 581 -15.92 21.83 31.84
N ALA A 582 -15.89 21.69 30.52
CA ALA A 582 -15.72 22.76 29.56
C ALA A 582 -17.06 23.28 28.98
N ALA A 583 -18.20 23.02 29.62
CA ALA A 583 -19.52 23.45 29.13
C ALA A 583 -19.60 24.96 28.83
N ALA A 584 -18.85 25.78 29.57
CA ALA A 584 -18.77 27.23 29.35
C ALA A 584 -18.20 27.61 27.97
N ALA A 585 -17.37 26.75 27.36
CA ALA A 585 -16.77 26.96 26.04
C ALA A 585 -17.71 26.59 24.87
N ALA A 586 -18.91 26.07 25.14
CA ALA A 586 -19.86 25.70 24.09
C ALA A 586 -20.18 26.84 23.09
N PRO A 587 -20.38 28.11 23.51
CA PRO A 587 -20.56 29.22 22.58
C PRO A 587 -19.36 29.44 21.65
N ALA A 588 -18.13 29.25 22.13
CA ALA A 588 -16.90 29.42 21.34
C ALA A 588 -16.71 28.31 20.29
N LEU A 589 -17.26 27.11 20.52
CA LEU A 589 -17.20 26.00 19.57
C LEU A 589 -18.24 26.10 18.44
N ARG A 590 -19.37 26.79 18.65
CA ARG A 590 -20.49 26.87 17.69
C ARG A 590 -20.10 27.38 16.30
N PRO A 591 -19.25 28.42 16.13
CA PRO A 591 -18.84 28.90 14.82
C PRO A 591 -18.19 27.81 13.95
N GLY A 592 -17.45 26.88 14.58
CA GLY A 592 -16.75 25.80 13.88
C GLY A 592 -17.68 24.83 13.15
N LEU A 593 -18.95 24.73 13.55
CA LEU A 593 -19.96 23.90 12.86
C LEU A 593 -20.27 24.36 11.43
N ALA A 594 -20.04 25.65 11.14
CA ALA A 594 -20.26 26.25 9.83
C ALA A 594 -18.96 26.45 9.03
N SER A 595 -17.84 25.88 9.50
CA SER A 595 -16.55 25.98 8.81
C SER A 595 -16.59 25.31 7.44
N ARG A 596 -15.85 25.87 6.47
CA ARG A 596 -15.58 25.21 5.18
C ARG A 596 -14.67 23.98 5.35
N ASP A 597 -13.80 24.01 6.36
CA ASP A 597 -12.94 22.88 6.70
C ASP A 597 -13.75 21.79 7.41
N LEU A 598 -13.77 20.59 6.80
CA LEU A 598 -14.46 19.41 7.31
C LEU A 598 -13.98 19.01 8.71
N TRP A 599 -12.67 19.00 8.96
CA TRP A 599 -12.12 18.55 10.24
C TRP A 599 -12.52 19.51 11.36
N VAL A 600 -12.57 20.81 11.07
CA VAL A 600 -13.09 21.81 12.00
C VAL A 600 -14.55 21.54 12.35
N ARG A 601 -15.40 21.21 11.36
CA ARG A 601 -16.81 20.85 11.61
C ARG A 601 -16.93 19.61 12.49
N VAL A 602 -16.23 18.53 12.15
CA VAL A 602 -16.27 17.25 12.88
C VAL A 602 -15.76 17.41 14.32
N ARG A 603 -14.60 18.04 14.51
CA ARG A 603 -14.01 18.25 15.85
C ARG A 603 -14.89 19.17 16.69
N SER A 604 -15.47 20.22 16.11
CA SER A 604 -16.37 21.13 16.83
C SER A 604 -17.68 20.43 17.23
N ALA A 605 -18.27 19.63 16.35
CA ALA A 605 -19.49 18.87 16.64
C ALA A 605 -19.25 17.83 17.75
N ALA A 606 -18.17 17.06 17.66
CA ALA A 606 -17.81 16.08 18.67
C ALA A 606 -17.49 16.74 20.03
N ALA A 607 -16.75 17.86 20.02
CA ALA A 607 -16.48 18.63 21.23
C ALA A 607 -17.77 19.18 21.87
N LEU A 608 -18.66 19.77 21.05
CA LEU A 608 -19.95 20.28 21.53
C LEU A 608 -20.80 19.20 22.19
N TRP A 609 -20.88 18.01 21.59
CA TRP A 609 -21.51 16.87 22.24
C TRP A 609 -20.88 16.56 23.60
N ARG A 610 -19.55 16.42 23.67
CA ARG A 610 -18.85 16.04 24.91
C ARG A 610 -18.97 17.09 26.02
N VAL A 611 -19.03 18.38 25.70
CA VAL A 611 -19.12 19.45 26.69
C VAL A 611 -20.55 19.79 27.12
N SER A 612 -21.55 19.56 26.25
CA SER A 612 -22.94 20.00 26.50
C SER A 612 -23.97 18.87 26.56
N GLY A 613 -23.68 17.71 25.99
CA GLY A 613 -24.65 16.62 25.81
C GLY A 613 -25.75 16.93 24.79
N ASP A 614 -25.62 17.99 23.97
CA ASP A 614 -26.63 18.36 22.98
C ASP A 614 -26.42 17.63 21.65
N ALA A 615 -27.10 16.50 21.49
CA ALA A 615 -27.08 15.72 20.25
C ALA A 615 -27.79 16.41 19.08
N SER A 616 -28.75 17.32 19.35
CA SER A 616 -29.57 17.94 18.30
C SER A 616 -28.76 18.82 17.35
N VAL A 617 -27.65 19.38 17.86
CA VAL A 617 -26.72 20.21 17.10
C VAL A 617 -25.57 19.39 16.51
N ALA A 618 -24.99 18.47 17.28
CA ALA A 618 -23.82 17.72 16.86
C ALA A 618 -24.14 16.64 15.82
N LEU A 619 -25.23 15.88 16.01
CA LEU A 619 -25.52 14.70 15.20
C LEU A 619 -25.73 15.00 13.72
N PRO A 620 -26.50 16.05 13.31
CA PRO A 620 -26.66 16.37 11.89
C PRO A 620 -25.35 16.70 11.18
N VAL A 621 -24.43 17.40 11.87
CA VAL A 621 -23.12 17.77 11.32
C VAL A 621 -22.22 16.55 11.17
N LEU A 622 -22.22 15.65 12.15
CA LEU A 622 -21.47 14.40 12.10
C LEU A 622 -21.98 13.48 10.98
N LEU A 623 -23.30 13.37 10.79
CA LEU A 623 -23.88 12.57 9.72
C LEU A 623 -23.60 13.14 8.32
N ALA A 624 -23.64 14.46 8.16
CA ALA A 624 -23.25 15.10 6.90
C ALA A 624 -21.75 14.84 6.58
N ALA A 625 -20.88 14.98 7.58
CA ALA A 625 -19.45 14.71 7.44
C ALA A 625 -19.12 13.23 7.14
N TRP A 626 -19.94 12.29 7.63
CA TRP A 626 -19.78 10.85 7.38
C TRP A 626 -19.89 10.50 5.89
N GLU A 627 -20.83 11.16 5.21
CA GLU A 627 -21.07 10.99 3.77
C GLU A 627 -20.04 11.75 2.95
N GLU A 628 -19.65 12.95 3.38
CA GLU A 628 -18.69 13.80 2.66
C GLU A 628 -17.29 13.21 2.58
N ASN A 629 -16.79 12.57 3.64
CA ASN A 629 -15.43 12.03 3.64
C ASN A 629 -15.28 10.77 4.50
N ARG A 630 -14.85 9.69 3.84
CA ARG A 630 -14.60 8.38 4.48
C ARG A 630 -13.58 8.44 5.62
N HIS A 631 -12.59 9.33 5.56
CA HIS A 631 -11.54 9.43 6.59
C HIS A 631 -12.05 10.01 7.92
N ALA A 632 -13.17 10.73 7.92
CA ALA A 632 -13.79 11.25 9.15
C ALA A 632 -14.59 10.16 9.91
N ARG A 633 -14.90 9.03 9.28
CA ARG A 633 -15.82 8.02 9.83
C ARG A 633 -15.37 7.43 11.16
N VAL A 634 -14.06 7.25 11.38
CA VAL A 634 -13.53 6.72 12.66
C VAL A 634 -13.82 7.69 13.81
N ASP A 635 -13.49 8.96 13.64
CA ASP A 635 -13.73 10.00 14.65
C ASP A 635 -15.24 10.17 14.93
N ILE A 636 -16.05 10.09 13.88
CA ILE A 636 -17.52 10.17 14.00
C ILE A 636 -18.05 8.94 14.73
N ALA A 637 -17.63 7.72 14.35
CA ALA A 637 -18.08 6.47 14.98
C ALA A 637 -17.74 6.43 16.47
N GLU A 638 -16.57 6.96 16.86
CA GLU A 638 -16.19 7.14 18.27
C GLU A 638 -17.18 8.06 18.99
N CYS A 639 -17.47 9.23 18.43
CA CYS A 639 -18.45 10.15 19.01
C CYS A 639 -19.86 9.55 19.09
N LEU A 640 -20.32 8.86 18.04
CA LEU A 640 -21.62 8.15 18.04
C LEU A 640 -21.67 7.06 19.10
N ALA A 641 -20.57 6.35 19.33
CA ALA A 641 -20.48 5.35 20.40
C ALA A 641 -20.55 5.98 21.79
N GLU A 642 -19.99 7.17 21.99
CA GLU A 642 -20.12 7.94 23.24
C GLU A 642 -21.55 8.47 23.47
N MET A 643 -22.25 8.85 22.38
CA MET A 643 -23.61 9.38 22.42
C MET A 643 -24.67 8.39 22.92
N GLY A 644 -24.46 7.09 22.68
CA GLY A 644 -25.39 6.04 23.07
C GLY A 644 -26.79 6.26 22.47
N PRO A 645 -27.89 6.23 23.26
CA PRO A 645 -29.25 6.41 22.75
C PRO A 645 -29.48 7.74 22.01
N ALA A 646 -28.70 8.79 22.31
CA ALA A 646 -28.85 10.08 21.64
C ALA A 646 -28.45 10.02 20.14
N ALA A 647 -27.73 8.98 19.73
CA ALA A 647 -27.31 8.77 18.34
C ALA A 647 -28.22 7.82 17.53
N SER A 648 -29.42 7.46 18.02
CA SER A 648 -30.30 6.51 17.32
C SER A 648 -30.61 6.86 15.87
N ALA A 649 -30.63 8.15 15.48
CA ALA A 649 -30.82 8.54 14.09
C ALA A 649 -29.67 8.12 13.15
N ALA A 650 -28.49 7.78 13.69
CA ALA A 650 -27.35 7.26 12.93
C ALA A 650 -27.41 5.74 12.67
N GLN A 651 -28.39 5.03 13.24
CA GLN A 651 -28.43 3.56 13.22
C GLN A 651 -28.34 2.98 11.79
N LEU A 652 -29.10 3.55 10.84
CA LEU A 652 -29.09 3.07 9.46
C LEU A 652 -27.73 3.27 8.78
N VAL A 653 -27.08 4.42 9.01
CA VAL A 653 -25.76 4.73 8.44
C VAL A 653 -24.70 3.77 8.99
N VAL A 654 -24.73 3.52 10.30
CA VAL A 654 -23.80 2.58 10.96
C VAL A 654 -24.03 1.15 10.49
N LEU A 655 -25.28 0.69 10.37
CA LEU A 655 -25.60 -0.63 9.82
C LEU A 655 -25.13 -0.77 8.37
N THR A 656 -25.36 0.27 7.55
CA THR A 656 -24.91 0.29 6.15
C THR A 656 -23.39 0.14 6.08
N GLU A 657 -22.63 0.87 6.90
CA GLU A 657 -21.18 0.74 6.98
C GLU A 657 -20.74 -0.68 7.33
N LEU A 658 -21.37 -1.33 8.31
CA LEU A 658 -21.05 -2.71 8.70
C LEU A 658 -21.34 -3.75 7.60
N THR A 659 -22.24 -3.45 6.66
CA THR A 659 -22.55 -4.33 5.53
C THR A 659 -21.66 -4.14 4.30
N ARG A 660 -20.85 -3.07 4.25
CA ARG A 660 -19.94 -2.82 3.12
C ARG A 660 -18.88 -3.93 3.04
N ARG A 661 -18.68 -4.47 1.84
CA ARG A 661 -17.65 -5.49 1.55
C ARG A 661 -16.25 -4.91 1.48
N ARG A 662 -16.10 -3.68 0.99
CA ARG A 662 -14.81 -3.00 0.88
C ARG A 662 -14.52 -2.17 2.14
N ARG A 663 -13.24 -2.09 2.50
CA ARG A 663 -12.75 -1.22 3.58
C ARG A 663 -12.94 0.24 3.20
N HIS A 664 -13.27 1.08 4.17
CA HIS A 664 -13.62 2.48 3.91
C HIS A 664 -12.44 3.31 3.38
N ASN A 665 -11.21 2.89 3.64
CA ASN A 665 -9.96 3.59 3.32
C ASN A 665 -9.12 2.88 2.25
N ALA A 666 -9.69 1.87 1.56
CA ALA A 666 -9.01 1.24 0.44
C ALA A 666 -8.73 2.28 -0.67
N ARG A 667 -7.49 2.32 -1.15
CA ARG A 667 -7.04 3.14 -2.28
C ARG A 667 -6.67 2.23 -3.45
N GLU A 668 -6.82 2.74 -4.67
CA GLU A 668 -6.44 2.03 -5.89
C GLU A 668 -4.90 2.05 -6.05
N ASP A 669 -4.24 3.19 -5.81
CA ASP A 669 -2.80 3.39 -6.12
C ASP A 669 -1.85 3.35 -4.92
N GLY A 670 -2.28 2.80 -3.78
CA GLY A 670 -1.39 2.76 -2.61
C GLY A 670 -1.96 2.07 -1.38
N SER A 671 -1.10 1.88 -0.38
CA SER A 671 -1.48 1.28 0.89
C SER A 671 -0.75 1.91 2.06
N GLY A 672 -1.51 2.36 3.05
CA GLY A 672 -1.01 2.72 4.37
C GLY A 672 -0.78 1.48 5.22
N SER A 673 0.31 1.48 5.99
CA SER A 673 0.65 0.36 6.90
C SER A 673 -0.38 0.12 8.00
N HIS A 674 -1.28 1.07 8.25
CA HIS A 674 -2.32 1.02 9.28
C HIS A 674 -3.73 0.90 8.72
N ASP A 675 -3.90 0.80 7.40
CA ASP A 675 -5.24 0.90 6.78
C ASP A 675 -6.20 -0.18 7.29
N ILE A 676 -5.71 -1.42 7.42
CA ILE A 676 -6.46 -2.54 7.99
C ILE A 676 -6.87 -2.22 9.44
N HIS A 677 -5.92 -1.80 10.27
CA HIS A 677 -6.17 -1.46 11.67
C HIS A 677 -7.20 -0.33 11.83
N VAL A 678 -7.11 0.73 11.02
CA VAL A 678 -8.04 1.87 11.05
C VAL A 678 -9.47 1.43 10.66
N ASP A 679 -9.61 0.54 9.67
CA ASP A 679 -10.91 -0.01 9.28
C ASP A 679 -11.48 -0.98 10.34
N GLU A 680 -10.67 -1.86 10.91
CA GLU A 680 -11.11 -2.73 12.02
C GLU A 680 -11.52 -1.92 13.26
N LYS A 681 -10.83 -0.81 13.53
CA LYS A 681 -11.22 0.16 14.56
C LYS A 681 -12.59 0.77 14.24
N LEU A 682 -12.82 1.21 13.01
CA LEU A 682 -14.13 1.71 12.57
C LEU A 682 -15.23 0.68 12.83
N LEU A 683 -15.05 -0.57 12.41
CA LEU A 683 -16.03 -1.64 12.60
C LEU A 683 -16.31 -1.89 14.08
N THR A 684 -15.27 -1.88 14.92
CA THR A 684 -15.40 -2.03 16.36
C THR A 684 -16.22 -0.90 16.99
N LEU A 685 -15.94 0.35 16.60
CA LEU A 685 -16.67 1.54 17.05
C LEU A 685 -18.13 1.52 16.58
N CYS A 686 -18.39 1.16 15.32
CA CYS A 686 -19.74 0.99 14.78
C CYS A 686 -20.56 -0.04 15.56
N ARG A 687 -19.99 -1.22 15.84
CA ARG A 687 -20.64 -2.25 16.67
C ARG A 687 -20.91 -1.76 18.09
N ALA A 688 -19.95 -1.05 18.69
CA ALA A 688 -20.10 -0.46 20.02
C ALA A 688 -21.20 0.61 20.05
N ALA A 689 -21.30 1.43 19.00
CA ALA A 689 -22.34 2.45 18.86
C ALA A 689 -23.74 1.83 18.78
N LEU A 690 -23.95 0.84 17.91
CA LEU A 690 -25.23 0.13 17.81
C LEU A 690 -25.63 -0.50 19.15
N ALA A 691 -24.71 -1.21 19.79
CA ALA A 691 -24.96 -1.85 21.08
C ALA A 691 -25.29 -0.85 22.21
N ARG A 692 -24.90 0.43 22.09
CA ARG A 692 -25.22 1.47 23.08
C ARG A 692 -26.51 2.24 22.71
N MET A 693 -26.84 2.36 21.43
CA MET A 693 -28.11 2.91 20.97
C MET A 693 -29.30 2.06 21.44
N GLU A 694 -29.19 0.73 21.36
CA GLU A 694 -30.26 -0.22 21.71
C GLU A 694 -30.52 -0.34 23.23
N ARG A 695 -29.54 0.04 24.07
CA ARG A 695 -29.67 -0.02 25.54
C ARG A 695 -30.57 1.06 26.15
N GLY A 696 -31.06 2.02 25.34
CA GLY A 696 -32.02 3.04 25.77
C GLY A 696 -33.49 2.69 25.52
N THR A 697 -33.79 1.52 24.96
CA THR A 697 -35.14 1.13 24.52
C THR A 697 -35.93 0.21 25.48
N PHE A 698 -35.51 0.08 26.74
CA PHE A 698 -36.20 -0.73 27.75
C PHE A 698 -36.64 0.07 28.98
#